data_AF-A0A352M1L8-F1
#
_entry.id   AF-A0A352M1L8-F1
#
_cell.length_a   1.000
_cell.length_b   1.000
_cell.length_c   1.000
_cell.angle_alpha   90.00
_cell.angle_beta   90.00
_cell.angle_gamma   90.00
#
_symmetry.space_group_name_H-M   'P 1'
#
loop_
_entity.id
_entity.type
_entity.pdbx_description
1 polymer ?
#
loop_
_entity_poly.entity_id
_entity_poly.type
_entity_poly.pdbx_seq_one_letter_code
_entity_poly.pdbx_strand_id
1 'polypeptide(L)'
;MSDLYLGKLIKSGKSTSERYCLNKLDLTTHVFICGSTGAGKTVLGKCIIEEALRNQIPAVVIDLKGDLSSLKVPLYDLSENEVADFIEGNSEADQKEKIRKNLAEFKQMLAGSGLEIKDVQNFRNGTNIKIFTPKSRVYDQFSISFLTSPPDNFDELMRNEPETVLNHIANQASVIFKRMFGESAMTSLSEEKTLMECAIMHLYKIGAELEGRTGVVNLIKTIYDVPFERIGMLKVREFISDERKMTLIRRLNTLLVGADSLWYDGESIDSIIQSLVKTEKSPGDKTNLYIFNLSMLDNFDDRNLVLANIAVTLFNRMRKLGDSREPRALFYIDEIGGGKLSFFPDDPIQNESKSSINMLLRQGRAFGLGCVLATQNPGDIDYRGLTNCHTWFVGKLLTKADRDKVMQGISASAYFLESYESFVKMAGTGDFIIKAKDGTVSAFKERWLLSFHKVLTYNDLVNLKKTLLFADDIMVGSDLLAKKEYAAAIPYFSSVLLKEPDSQKAMGLMGECHFALGAHKDAAAFFERVIKSKQNEYGQARAYYFMGEIASAAGHAEKALELFQRSVKCDAEYADSYFSAAAIHHKNQKNAEALQNIQKYVVLRPAAAAGYHLMALVYMALQDYLASDNSIKKALAFLKDASRRYPYKFLEARINYYLGQNAHSLELIDEAKAVASQSGIPSYECDYLASMIYMRFKEYDRAVSSLETVIAASPRDEEALASLADLYYQISNAEKLSETLKRLEKINPSNASIYAYNARLLLDSGRKEDALKLISSQPEGLAGADKLLAVKGMIYNALGKKDEALAAFGRAVEFNPRSLDALYMLSKNYETDKEYEKQRDVLLKAIDCQAEEKFYYDLGLCYEKLNQYQQAIESFSRLYLSVLSDPEINLKKAEWYVKLNNIAKAHECADLFIKARPRVIDGYIVKGETFTLEKKYEEAIEEYYKAEKISSDDPRLWLARAFTYNEMGDYVKSDDCKNMAMSKK
;
A
#
# COMPACT_ATOMS: atom_id res chain seq x y z
N MET A 1 21.72 49.56 9.69
CA MET A 1 21.99 48.17 9.25
C MET A 1 22.63 47.46 10.41
N SER A 2 22.13 46.30 10.82
CA SER A 2 22.60 45.60 12.03
C SER A 2 23.87 44.81 11.74
N ASP A 3 24.90 45.05 12.56
CA ASP A 3 26.11 44.23 12.61
C ASP A 3 25.83 42.90 13.33
N LEU A 4 26.64 41.88 13.08
CA LEU A 4 26.51 40.54 13.63
C LEU A 4 27.13 40.49 15.02
N TYR A 5 26.33 40.32 16.08
CA TYR A 5 26.85 40.29 17.46
C TYR A 5 27.54 38.95 17.76
N LEU A 6 28.88 38.97 17.85
CA LEU A 6 29.67 37.74 18.02
C LEU A 6 30.18 37.53 19.45
N GLY A 7 30.16 38.55 20.31
CA GLY A 7 30.70 38.40 21.66
C GLY A 7 31.09 39.70 22.35
N LYS A 8 31.93 39.62 23.37
CA LYS A 8 32.37 40.77 24.18
C LYS A 8 33.87 41.02 24.01
N LEU A 9 34.27 42.27 23.81
CA LEU A 9 35.68 42.64 23.64
C LEU A 9 36.52 42.22 24.85
N ILE A 10 37.75 41.78 24.61
CA ILE A 10 38.76 41.47 25.62
C ILE A 10 39.76 42.62 25.67
N LYS A 11 39.91 43.24 26.85
CA LYS A 11 40.94 44.24 27.12
C LYS A 11 41.77 43.76 28.30
N SER A 12 43.10 43.83 28.17
CA SER A 12 44.05 43.39 29.21
C SER A 12 43.79 41.95 29.73
N GLY A 13 43.42 41.03 28.83
CA GLY A 13 43.17 39.63 29.16
C GLY A 13 41.85 39.33 29.87
N LYS A 14 40.94 40.31 30.01
CA LYS A 14 39.60 40.12 30.60
C LYS A 14 38.50 40.55 29.63
N SER A 15 37.41 39.79 29.61
CA SER A 15 36.19 40.15 28.87
C SER A 15 35.55 41.40 29.50
N THR A 16 35.18 42.35 28.65
CA THR A 16 34.55 43.63 29.02
C THR A 16 33.04 43.58 28.81
N SER A 17 32.32 44.65 29.14
CA SER A 17 30.89 44.79 28.78
C SER A 17 30.68 45.26 27.33
N GLU A 18 31.73 45.69 26.63
CA GLU A 18 31.64 46.20 25.26
C GLU A 18 31.39 45.04 24.27
N ARG A 19 30.41 45.21 23.39
CA ARG A 19 30.06 44.21 22.37
C ARG A 19 31.05 44.26 21.20
N TYR A 20 31.49 43.10 20.74
CA TYR A 20 32.12 42.92 19.45
C TYR A 20 31.07 42.51 18.43
N CYS A 21 30.93 43.32 17.37
CA CYS A 21 30.04 43.04 16.25
C CYS A 21 30.83 43.01 14.94
N LEU A 22 30.63 41.97 14.13
CA LEU A 22 31.20 41.87 12.79
C LEU A 22 30.28 42.57 11.79
N ASN A 23 30.84 43.44 10.95
CA ASN A 23 30.06 44.07 9.88
C ASN A 23 29.56 42.99 8.91
N LYS A 24 28.24 42.93 8.68
CA LYS A 24 27.65 41.91 7.79
C LYS A 24 28.23 41.95 6.37
N LEU A 25 28.70 43.12 5.91
CA LEU A 25 29.31 43.28 4.59
C LEU A 25 30.65 42.54 4.48
N ASP A 26 31.34 42.29 5.59
CA ASP A 26 32.62 41.57 5.60
C ASP A 26 32.45 40.09 5.25
N LEU A 27 31.23 39.54 5.39
CA LEU A 27 30.90 38.19 4.91
C LEU A 27 31.14 38.04 3.41
N THR A 28 30.92 39.10 2.61
CA THR A 28 31.16 39.08 1.16
C THR A 28 32.64 38.98 0.79
N THR A 29 33.55 39.11 1.76
CA THR A 29 34.99 38.92 1.57
C THR A 29 35.53 37.68 2.27
N HIS A 30 34.63 36.76 2.59
CA HIS A 30 34.89 35.47 3.22
C HIS A 30 35.58 35.57 4.61
N VAL A 31 35.39 34.52 5.39
CA VAL A 31 35.84 34.42 6.77
C VAL A 31 36.58 33.10 6.96
N PHE A 32 37.72 33.17 7.65
CA PHE A 32 38.44 31.98 8.07
C PHE A 32 38.54 31.90 9.59
N ILE A 33 38.31 30.72 10.16
CA ILE A 33 38.35 30.45 11.59
C ILE A 33 39.35 29.31 11.86
N CYS A 34 40.38 29.55 12.67
CA CYS A 34 41.34 28.52 13.05
C CYS A 34 41.67 28.54 14.54
N GLY A 35 42.14 27.40 15.05
CA GLY A 35 42.38 27.20 16.48
C GLY A 35 42.37 25.71 16.82
N SER A 36 43.10 25.32 17.85
CA SER A 36 43.17 23.93 18.30
C SER A 36 41.84 23.36 18.82
N THR A 37 41.79 22.05 19.04
CA THR A 37 40.63 21.39 19.69
C THR A 37 40.30 22.07 21.02
N GLY A 38 39.02 22.36 21.27
CA GLY A 38 38.59 23.07 22.48
C GLY A 38 38.78 24.59 22.47
N ALA A 39 39.22 25.20 21.36
CA ALA A 39 39.34 26.66 21.24
C ALA A 39 38.00 27.41 21.10
N GLY A 40 36.87 26.72 20.88
CA GLY A 40 35.54 27.35 20.70
C GLY A 40 35.07 27.52 19.24
N LYS A 41 35.87 27.12 18.23
CA LYS A 41 35.57 27.40 16.81
C LYS A 41 34.16 27.05 16.34
N THR A 42 33.66 25.88 16.69
CA THR A 42 32.31 25.43 16.31
C THR A 42 31.24 26.33 16.95
N VAL A 43 31.47 26.81 18.18
CA VAL A 43 30.59 27.79 18.85
C VAL A 43 30.64 29.12 18.09
N LEU A 44 31.81 29.68 17.82
CA LEU A 44 31.94 30.89 17.02
C LEU A 44 31.29 30.76 15.62
N GLY A 45 31.49 29.63 14.94
CA GLY A 45 30.89 29.34 13.65
C GLY A 45 29.37 29.32 13.70
N LYS A 46 28.79 28.64 14.70
CA LYS A 46 27.34 28.67 14.97
C LYS A 46 26.85 30.07 15.33
N CYS A 47 27.60 30.87 16.09
CA CYS A 47 27.26 32.27 16.37
C CYS A 47 27.14 33.10 15.08
N ILE A 48 28.09 32.93 14.15
CA ILE A 48 28.04 33.61 12.84
C ILE A 48 26.81 33.17 12.04
N ILE A 49 26.49 31.87 12.03
CA ILE A 49 25.28 31.34 11.36
C ILE A 49 24.01 31.93 12.00
N GLU A 50 23.88 31.89 13.32
CA GLU A 50 22.73 32.43 14.05
C GLU A 50 22.51 33.92 13.76
N GLU A 51 23.57 34.72 13.82
CA GLU A 51 23.49 36.16 13.52
C GLU A 51 23.20 36.42 12.04
N ALA A 52 23.77 35.65 11.11
CA ALA A 52 23.45 35.76 9.69
C ALA A 52 21.95 35.53 9.46
N LEU A 53 21.37 34.50 10.09
CA LEU A 53 19.94 34.19 9.98
C LEU A 53 19.04 35.27 10.59
N ARG A 54 19.41 35.82 11.76
CA ARG A 54 18.72 36.99 12.37
C ARG A 54 18.77 38.23 11.49
N ASN A 55 19.81 38.35 10.67
CA ASN A 55 19.99 39.41 9.67
C ASN A 55 19.42 39.05 8.29
N GLN A 56 18.59 38.00 8.21
CA GLN A 56 17.93 37.54 6.99
C GLN A 56 18.87 37.11 5.85
N ILE A 57 20.06 36.60 6.22
CA ILE A 57 21.02 36.00 5.31
C ILE A 57 20.86 34.48 5.43
N PRO A 58 20.25 33.80 4.44
CA PRO A 58 20.13 32.35 4.45
C PRO A 58 21.49 31.66 4.37
N ALA A 59 21.56 30.41 4.83
CA ALA A 59 22.83 29.69 4.94
C ALA A 59 22.73 28.25 4.44
N VAL A 60 23.80 27.81 3.78
CA VAL A 60 24.13 26.41 3.48
C VAL A 60 25.26 25.99 4.40
N VAL A 61 25.05 24.93 5.16
CA VAL A 61 25.97 24.43 6.17
C VAL A 61 26.33 22.99 5.87
N ILE A 62 27.62 22.68 5.87
CA ILE A 62 28.15 21.33 5.71
C ILE A 62 28.51 20.78 7.09
N ASP A 63 27.76 19.77 7.54
CA ASP A 63 27.91 19.17 8.85
C ASP A 63 28.62 17.82 8.76
N LEU A 64 29.92 17.83 9.08
CA LEU A 64 30.78 16.64 8.99
C LEU A 64 30.74 15.77 10.24
N LYS A 65 30.39 16.33 11.41
CA LYS A 65 30.49 15.67 12.71
C LYS A 65 29.12 15.42 13.35
N GLY A 66 28.05 16.07 12.88
CA GLY A 66 26.69 15.99 13.41
C GLY A 66 26.39 17.06 14.46
N ASP A 67 27.34 17.94 14.77
CA ASP A 67 27.17 19.01 15.75
C ASP A 67 26.42 20.22 15.18
N LEU A 68 26.53 20.52 13.89
CA LEU A 68 25.79 21.65 13.31
C LEU A 68 24.29 21.35 13.19
N SER A 69 23.91 20.09 13.02
CA SER A 69 22.51 19.63 13.00
C SER A 69 21.75 19.95 14.30
N SER A 70 22.45 20.12 15.43
CA SER A 70 21.83 20.59 16.68
C SER A 70 21.25 22.01 16.61
N LEU A 71 21.60 22.79 15.57
CA LEU A 71 20.90 24.04 15.25
C LEU A 71 19.39 23.84 15.07
N LYS A 72 18.91 22.64 14.70
CA LYS A 72 17.49 22.34 14.48
C LYS A 72 16.72 21.93 15.75
N VAL A 73 17.40 21.54 16.84
CA VAL A 73 16.75 21.09 18.10
C VAL A 73 15.74 22.15 18.57
N PRO A 74 14.46 21.80 18.84
CA PRO A 74 13.45 22.78 19.22
C PRO A 74 13.78 23.36 20.60
N LEU A 75 14.08 24.65 20.66
CA LEU A 75 14.32 25.37 21.92
C LEU A 75 13.44 26.62 21.90
N TYR A 76 12.15 26.51 22.21
CA TYR A 76 11.22 27.65 22.25
C TYR A 76 11.11 28.23 23.65
N ASP A 77 10.94 27.39 24.67
CA ASP A 77 10.73 27.82 26.05
C ASP A 77 11.81 27.33 27.03
N LEU A 78 12.79 26.56 26.53
CA LEU A 78 13.85 25.94 27.35
C LEU A 78 13.24 25.08 28.48
N SER A 79 12.19 24.34 28.12
CA SER A 79 11.55 23.35 29.00
C SER A 79 12.29 22.02 28.97
N GLU A 80 12.08 21.21 30.01
CA GLU A 80 12.70 19.87 30.12
C GLU A 80 12.28 18.97 28.96
N ASN A 81 11.03 19.09 28.49
CA ASN A 81 10.48 18.25 27.42
C ASN A 81 11.16 18.47 26.07
N GLU A 82 11.59 19.70 25.76
CA GLU A 82 12.23 20.06 24.50
C GLU A 82 13.60 19.38 24.31
N VAL A 83 14.29 19.11 25.41
CA VAL A 83 15.66 18.55 25.40
C VAL A 83 15.74 17.12 25.90
N ALA A 84 14.64 16.55 26.39
CA ALA A 84 14.60 15.23 27.03
C ALA A 84 15.14 14.12 26.12
N ASP A 85 14.76 14.14 24.85
CA ASP A 85 15.17 13.15 23.85
C ASP A 85 16.67 13.24 23.47
N PHE A 86 17.34 14.32 23.87
CA PHE A 86 18.73 14.62 23.49
C PHE A 86 19.71 14.54 24.66
N ILE A 87 19.26 14.26 25.88
CA ILE A 87 20.13 14.14 27.06
C ILE A 87 19.93 12.76 27.65
N GLU A 88 20.98 11.94 27.64
CA GLU A 88 20.92 10.55 28.12
C GLU A 88 21.32 10.43 29.60
N GLY A 89 20.52 9.67 30.36
CA GLY A 89 20.79 9.31 31.75
C GLY A 89 20.91 7.80 31.93
N ASN A 90 21.64 7.36 32.95
CA ASN A 90 21.77 5.96 33.33
C ASN A 90 20.48 5.41 33.98
N SER A 91 19.61 6.31 34.44
CA SER A 91 18.25 6.05 34.94
C SER A 91 17.36 7.26 34.65
N GLU A 92 16.05 7.14 34.77
CA GLU A 92 15.11 8.25 34.55
C GLU A 92 15.38 9.43 35.52
N ALA A 93 15.77 9.14 36.77
CA ALA A 93 16.12 10.17 37.75
C ALA A 93 17.43 10.90 37.38
N ASP A 94 18.47 10.16 36.97
CA ASP A 94 19.74 10.71 36.49
C ASP A 94 19.54 11.55 35.23
N GLN A 95 18.67 11.11 34.32
CA GLN A 95 18.34 11.84 33.11
C GLN A 95 17.69 13.20 33.43
N LYS A 96 16.69 13.21 34.31
CA LYS A 96 16.03 14.46 34.75
C LYS A 96 17.01 15.42 35.44
N GLU A 97 17.92 14.92 36.26
CA GLU A 97 18.96 15.74 36.89
C GLU A 97 19.90 16.37 35.85
N LYS A 98 20.37 15.57 34.88
CA LYS A 98 21.23 16.04 33.78
C LYS A 98 20.53 17.08 32.91
N ILE A 99 19.24 16.88 32.60
CA ILE A 99 18.43 17.86 31.84
C ILE A 99 18.37 19.20 32.58
N ARG A 100 18.03 19.17 33.88
CA ARG A 100 17.95 20.39 34.71
C ARG A 100 19.28 21.12 34.77
N LYS A 101 20.37 20.39 34.98
CA LYS A 101 21.72 20.94 35.01
C LYS A 101 22.09 21.59 33.68
N ASN A 102 21.87 20.89 32.56
CA ASN A 102 22.17 21.39 31.23
C ASN A 102 21.37 22.66 30.89
N LEU A 103 20.07 22.69 31.19
CA LEU A 103 19.22 23.86 30.99
C LEU A 103 19.62 25.03 31.89
N ALA A 104 20.02 24.78 33.14
CA ALA A 104 20.51 25.81 34.05
C ALA A 104 21.82 26.43 33.54
N GLU A 105 22.78 25.59 33.12
CA GLU A 105 24.04 26.03 32.50
C GLU A 105 23.77 26.83 31.21
N PHE A 106 22.88 26.35 30.34
CA PHE A 106 22.49 27.05 29.12
C PHE A 106 21.92 28.45 29.43
N LYS A 107 20.98 28.56 30.38
CA LYS A 107 20.40 29.84 30.81
C LYS A 107 21.44 30.78 31.39
N GLN A 108 22.38 30.26 32.19
CA GLN A 108 23.47 31.05 32.76
C GLN A 108 24.41 31.59 31.68
N MET A 109 24.80 30.77 30.70
CA MET A 109 25.71 31.17 29.62
C MET A 109 25.03 32.16 28.64
N LEU A 110 23.74 31.96 28.38
CA LEU A 110 22.91 32.89 27.59
C LEU A 110 22.86 34.28 28.25
N ALA A 111 22.53 34.34 29.54
CA ALA A 111 22.51 35.58 30.31
C ALA A 111 23.91 36.23 30.42
N GLY A 112 24.95 35.43 30.62
CA GLY A 112 26.35 35.87 30.62
C GLY A 112 26.78 36.53 29.30
N SER A 113 26.11 36.18 28.20
CA SER A 113 26.31 36.75 26.87
C SER A 113 25.47 38.00 26.59
N GLY A 114 24.63 38.42 27.54
CA GLY A 114 23.70 39.55 27.38
C GLY A 114 22.55 39.25 26.42
N LEU A 115 22.10 37.98 26.39
CA LEU A 115 20.97 37.48 25.61
C LEU A 115 19.89 36.94 26.55
N GLU A 116 18.65 36.92 26.09
CA GLU A 116 17.49 36.46 26.85
C GLU A 116 16.76 35.31 26.14
N ILE A 117 15.84 34.63 26.84
CA ILE A 117 15.00 33.58 26.26
C ILE A 117 14.19 34.12 25.06
N LYS A 118 13.80 35.40 25.11
CA LYS A 118 13.12 36.07 23.99
C LYS A 118 13.98 36.10 22.72
N ASP A 119 15.30 36.21 22.82
CA ASP A 119 16.20 36.14 21.66
C ASP A 119 16.18 34.74 21.05
N VAL A 120 16.15 33.70 21.88
CA VAL A 120 16.03 32.31 21.45
C VAL A 120 14.71 32.11 20.70
N GLN A 121 13.59 32.57 21.27
CA GLN A 121 12.27 32.51 20.64
C GLN A 121 12.21 33.26 19.29
N ASN A 122 12.77 34.47 19.24
CA ASN A 122 12.83 35.24 18.01
C ASN A 122 13.66 34.54 16.94
N PHE A 123 14.80 33.96 17.31
CA PHE A 123 15.62 33.15 16.42
C PHE A 123 14.83 31.94 15.89
N ARG A 124 14.13 31.20 16.75
CA ARG A 124 13.32 30.05 16.32
C ARG A 124 12.16 30.42 15.42
N ASN A 125 11.40 31.46 15.78
CA ASN A 125 10.23 31.87 15.02
C ASN A 125 10.61 32.48 13.67
N GLY A 126 11.77 33.15 13.59
CA GLY A 126 12.27 33.80 12.37
C GLY A 126 13.07 32.88 11.44
N THR A 127 13.31 31.61 11.79
CA THR A 127 14.16 30.72 10.99
C THR A 127 13.45 29.45 10.54
N ASN A 128 13.80 29.01 9.33
CA ASN A 128 13.38 27.75 8.75
C ASN A 128 14.60 26.87 8.53
N ILE A 129 14.85 25.97 9.47
CA ILE A 129 16.02 25.10 9.46
C ILE A 129 15.61 23.74 8.87
N LYS A 130 16.31 23.27 7.84
CA LYS A 130 16.15 21.93 7.26
C LYS A 130 17.48 21.18 7.32
N ILE A 131 17.41 19.88 7.61
CA ILE A 131 18.57 18.98 7.56
C ILE A 131 18.39 18.10 6.32
N PHE A 132 19.47 17.74 5.65
CA PHE A 132 19.46 16.88 4.50
C PHE A 132 20.54 15.80 4.67
N THR A 133 20.17 14.54 4.44
CA THR A 133 21.09 13.39 4.61
C THR A 133 21.25 12.61 3.30
N PRO A 134 22.48 12.40 2.79
CA PRO A 134 22.70 11.57 1.60
C PRO A 134 22.64 10.09 1.97
N LYS A 135 22.19 9.23 1.04
CA LYS A 135 22.06 7.77 1.21
C LYS A 135 21.30 7.29 2.47
N SER A 136 20.57 8.18 3.15
CA SER A 136 19.97 7.88 4.43
C SER A 136 18.60 8.53 4.55
N ARG A 137 17.63 7.77 5.07
CA ARG A 137 16.25 8.21 5.30
C ARG A 137 16.00 8.71 6.72
N VAL A 138 17.08 8.81 7.51
CA VAL A 138 17.05 9.32 8.91
C VAL A 138 16.44 10.71 8.96
N TYR A 139 16.79 11.57 8.00
CA TYR A 139 16.14 12.86 7.78
C TYR A 139 15.61 12.96 6.34
N ASP A 140 15.45 14.17 5.82
CA ASP A 140 15.09 14.42 4.43
C ASP A 140 16.26 14.01 3.54
N GLN A 141 16.01 13.02 2.69
CA GLN A 141 17.02 12.50 1.79
C GLN A 141 17.16 13.41 0.58
N PHE A 142 18.39 13.56 0.07
CA PHE A 142 18.63 14.26 -1.19
C PHE A 142 19.43 13.39 -2.15
N SER A 143 19.18 13.61 -3.44
CA SER A 143 19.81 12.88 -4.53
C SER A 143 21.07 13.60 -5.02
N ILE A 144 22.02 12.81 -5.50
CA ILE A 144 23.28 13.26 -6.09
C ILE A 144 23.40 12.71 -7.50
N SER A 145 23.86 13.57 -8.40
CA SER A 145 24.23 13.19 -9.75
C SER A 145 25.74 12.96 -9.81
N PHE A 146 26.17 11.76 -10.23
CA PHE A 146 27.60 11.48 -10.45
C PHE A 146 28.10 12.06 -11.77
N LEU A 147 27.20 12.27 -12.73
CA LEU A 147 27.45 12.91 -14.00
C LEU A 147 26.67 14.23 -14.05
N THR A 148 27.18 15.20 -14.80
CA THR A 148 26.44 16.43 -15.09
C THR A 148 26.00 16.43 -16.55
N SER A 149 24.81 16.95 -16.82
CA SER A 149 24.36 17.21 -18.19
C SER A 149 25.29 18.20 -18.92
N PRO A 150 25.37 18.14 -20.25
CA PRO A 150 26.12 19.15 -21.03
C PRO A 150 25.57 20.55 -20.74
N PRO A 151 26.42 21.58 -20.65
CA PRO A 151 25.96 22.95 -20.45
C PRO A 151 25.18 23.46 -21.67
N ASP A 152 24.24 24.40 -21.47
CA ASP A 152 23.39 24.94 -22.56
C ASP A 152 24.19 25.51 -23.75
N ASN A 153 25.40 26.02 -23.48
CA ASN A 153 26.32 26.57 -24.48
C ASN A 153 27.44 25.59 -24.88
N PHE A 154 27.20 24.27 -24.78
CA PHE A 154 28.18 23.23 -25.08
C PHE A 154 28.85 23.39 -26.45
N ASP A 155 28.09 23.65 -27.51
CA ASP A 155 28.64 23.81 -28.87
C ASP A 155 29.53 25.05 -29.03
N GLU A 156 29.31 26.09 -28.23
CA GLU A 156 30.16 27.28 -28.21
C GLU A 156 31.44 27.01 -27.42
N LEU A 157 31.32 26.39 -26.24
CA LEU A 157 32.46 26.01 -25.40
C LEU A 157 33.38 25.03 -26.14
N MET A 158 32.82 24.04 -26.84
CA MET A 158 33.62 23.11 -27.62
C MET A 158 34.36 23.76 -28.80
N ARG A 159 33.86 24.88 -29.33
CA ARG A 159 34.54 25.62 -30.41
C ARG A 159 35.62 26.56 -29.90
N ASN A 160 35.34 27.27 -28.80
CA ASN A 160 36.20 28.34 -28.30
C ASN A 160 37.20 27.86 -27.24
N GLU A 161 36.77 26.93 -26.38
CA GLU A 161 37.52 26.44 -25.21
C GLU A 161 37.32 24.92 -25.00
N PRO A 162 37.67 24.07 -25.99
CA PRO A 162 37.44 22.62 -25.89
C PRO A 162 38.13 21.98 -24.69
N GLU A 163 39.25 22.52 -24.25
CA GLU A 163 39.98 22.06 -23.06
C GLU A 163 39.13 22.12 -21.79
N THR A 164 38.29 23.15 -21.64
CA THR A 164 37.41 23.31 -20.48
C THR A 164 36.42 22.15 -20.39
N VAL A 165 35.81 21.77 -21.50
CA VAL A 165 34.82 20.68 -21.57
C VAL A 165 35.50 19.32 -21.42
N LEU A 166 36.63 19.11 -22.09
CA LEU A 166 37.40 17.86 -22.00
C LEU A 166 37.92 17.62 -20.58
N ASN A 167 38.44 18.64 -19.92
CA ASN A 167 38.88 18.55 -18.53
C ASN A 167 37.71 18.26 -17.59
N HIS A 168 36.54 18.85 -17.83
CA HIS A 168 35.33 18.56 -17.04
C HIS A 168 34.88 17.10 -17.17
N ILE A 169 34.87 16.56 -18.38
CA ILE A 169 34.54 15.15 -18.66
C ILE A 169 35.58 14.21 -18.03
N ALA A 170 36.87 14.50 -18.22
CA ALA A 170 37.96 13.73 -17.63
C ALA A 170 37.89 13.74 -16.10
N ASN A 171 37.52 14.86 -15.49
CA ASN A 171 37.32 14.96 -14.05
C ASN A 171 36.14 14.10 -13.59
N GLN A 172 34.96 14.20 -14.22
CA GLN A 172 33.81 13.35 -13.88
C GLN A 172 34.13 11.86 -14.00
N ALA A 173 34.77 11.47 -15.11
CA ALA A 173 35.21 10.10 -15.31
C ALA A 173 36.18 9.65 -14.21
N SER A 174 37.17 10.48 -13.87
CA SER A 174 38.16 10.20 -12.81
C SER A 174 37.49 10.00 -11.45
N VAL A 175 36.50 10.82 -11.10
CA VAL A 175 35.78 10.75 -9.82
C VAL A 175 35.01 9.45 -9.71
N ILE A 176 34.21 9.11 -10.74
CA ILE A 176 33.46 7.86 -10.78
C ILE A 176 34.41 6.66 -10.78
N PHE A 177 35.51 6.75 -11.53
CA PHE A 177 36.51 5.69 -11.62
C PHE A 177 37.21 5.44 -10.29
N LYS A 178 37.73 6.49 -9.66
CA LYS A 178 38.38 6.44 -8.34
C LYS A 178 37.45 5.86 -7.30
N ARG A 179 36.16 6.22 -7.33
CA ARG A 179 35.14 5.65 -6.44
C ARG A 179 34.95 4.14 -6.64
N MET A 180 34.92 3.67 -7.89
CA MET A 180 34.66 2.25 -8.20
C MET A 180 35.88 1.34 -8.00
N PHE A 181 37.09 1.85 -8.27
CA PHE A 181 38.32 1.06 -8.35
C PHE A 181 39.42 1.47 -7.36
N GLY A 182 39.27 2.60 -6.69
CA GLY A 182 40.29 3.18 -5.80
C GLY A 182 41.38 3.96 -6.54
N GLU A 183 42.18 4.72 -5.77
CA GLU A 183 43.20 5.62 -6.31
C GLU A 183 44.37 4.88 -6.98
N SER A 184 44.75 3.71 -6.46
CA SER A 184 45.83 2.88 -7.01
C SER A 184 45.52 2.29 -8.38
N ALA A 185 44.24 2.20 -8.75
CA ALA A 185 43.80 1.69 -10.04
C ALA A 185 43.83 2.73 -11.16
N MET A 186 44.04 4.01 -10.84
CA MET A 186 43.99 5.10 -11.82
C MET A 186 45.07 5.00 -12.90
N THR A 187 46.22 4.41 -12.57
CA THR A 187 47.35 4.24 -13.49
C THR A 187 47.34 2.88 -14.19
N SER A 188 46.77 1.85 -13.57
CA SER A 188 46.76 0.47 -14.11
C SER A 188 45.57 0.17 -15.02
N LEU A 189 44.47 0.93 -14.92
CA LEU A 189 43.24 0.74 -15.70
C LEU A 189 42.90 1.97 -16.57
N SER A 190 43.89 2.48 -17.30
CA SER A 190 43.75 3.69 -18.11
C SER A 190 42.82 3.52 -19.31
N GLU A 191 42.72 2.32 -19.88
CA GLU A 191 41.86 2.01 -21.04
C GLU A 191 40.36 2.06 -20.67
N GLU A 192 39.97 1.48 -19.53
CA GLU A 192 38.59 1.55 -19.01
C GLU A 192 38.15 2.99 -18.77
N LYS A 193 39.03 3.79 -18.18
CA LYS A 193 38.78 5.21 -17.93
C LYS A 193 38.62 5.97 -19.24
N THR A 194 39.52 5.75 -20.20
CA THR A 194 39.45 6.39 -21.52
C THR A 194 38.17 6.03 -22.27
N LEU A 195 37.73 4.76 -22.20
CA LEU A 195 36.46 4.33 -22.79
C LEU A 195 35.28 5.09 -22.15
N MET A 196 35.29 5.25 -20.82
CA MET A 196 34.26 5.99 -20.10
C MET A 196 34.25 7.48 -20.47
N GLU A 197 35.41 8.13 -20.59
CA GLU A 197 35.53 9.52 -21.07
C GLU A 197 34.95 9.67 -22.48
N CYS A 198 35.26 8.74 -23.40
CA CYS A 198 34.70 8.74 -24.75
C CYS A 198 33.17 8.56 -24.75
N ALA A 199 32.65 7.68 -23.89
CA ALA A 199 31.21 7.45 -23.74
C ALA A 199 30.49 8.70 -23.19
N ILE A 200 31.03 9.37 -22.17
CA ILE A 200 30.48 10.63 -21.65
C ILE A 200 30.50 11.71 -22.73
N MET A 201 31.60 11.85 -23.48
CA MET A 201 31.70 12.79 -24.59
C MET A 201 30.65 12.52 -25.68
N HIS A 202 30.39 11.25 -26.01
CA HIS A 202 29.32 10.90 -26.95
C HIS A 202 27.95 11.34 -26.41
N LEU A 203 27.66 11.04 -25.14
CA LEU A 203 26.41 11.43 -24.48
C LEU A 203 26.20 12.96 -24.46
N TYR A 204 27.28 13.73 -24.26
CA TYR A 204 27.24 15.19 -24.36
C TYR A 204 26.87 15.65 -25.77
N LYS A 205 27.48 15.07 -26.81
CA LYS A 205 27.23 15.45 -28.22
C LYS A 205 25.80 15.19 -28.67
N ILE A 206 25.14 14.16 -28.14
CA ILE A 206 23.75 13.85 -28.47
C ILE A 206 22.75 14.56 -27.55
N GLY A 207 23.22 15.38 -26.61
CA GLY A 207 22.37 16.09 -25.66
C GLY A 207 21.62 15.16 -24.69
N ALA A 208 22.21 14.03 -24.32
CA ALA A 208 21.56 13.07 -23.43
C ALA A 208 21.41 13.62 -22.00
N GLU A 209 20.34 13.22 -21.33
CA GLU A 209 20.14 13.49 -19.90
C GLU A 209 21.13 12.65 -19.07
N LEU A 210 21.95 13.34 -18.27
CA LEU A 210 23.00 12.71 -17.47
C LEU A 210 22.83 12.89 -15.96
N GLU A 211 21.72 13.47 -15.53
CA GLU A 211 21.45 13.68 -14.11
C GLU A 211 20.86 12.43 -13.44
N GLY A 212 21.16 12.29 -12.14
CA GLY A 212 20.67 11.23 -11.29
C GLY A 212 20.92 9.82 -11.81
N ARG A 213 19.92 8.95 -11.61
CA ARG A 213 19.99 7.53 -11.97
C ARG A 213 20.06 7.32 -13.48
N THR A 214 19.36 8.17 -14.24
CA THR A 214 19.27 8.08 -15.70
C THR A 214 20.64 8.24 -16.35
N GLY A 215 21.48 9.15 -15.85
CA GLY A 215 22.81 9.35 -16.39
C GLY A 215 23.72 8.13 -16.31
N VAL A 216 23.73 7.44 -15.17
CA VAL A 216 24.53 6.22 -15.01
C VAL A 216 23.99 5.08 -15.87
N VAL A 217 22.66 4.97 -16.02
CA VAL A 217 22.04 4.01 -16.95
C VAL A 217 22.44 4.29 -18.40
N ASN A 218 22.41 5.56 -18.82
CA ASN A 218 22.81 5.98 -20.16
C ASN A 218 24.30 5.72 -20.42
N LEU A 219 25.15 5.96 -19.41
CA LEU A 219 26.57 5.63 -19.49
C LEU A 219 26.80 4.12 -19.65
N ILE A 220 26.14 3.28 -18.84
CA ILE A 220 26.24 1.82 -18.95
C ILE A 220 25.78 1.34 -20.33
N LYS A 221 24.65 1.83 -20.83
CA LYS A 221 24.14 1.49 -22.17
C LYS A 221 25.14 1.85 -23.26
N THR A 222 25.73 3.04 -23.18
CA THR A 222 26.72 3.54 -24.16
C THR A 222 28.02 2.73 -24.11
N ILE A 223 28.43 2.24 -22.94
CA ILE A 223 29.63 1.38 -22.81
C ILE A 223 29.32 -0.07 -23.25
N TYR A 224 28.09 -0.54 -23.02
CA TYR A 224 27.64 -1.86 -23.45
C TYR A 224 27.55 -1.95 -24.98
N ASP A 225 26.90 -0.96 -25.61
CA ASP A 225 26.75 -0.83 -27.05
C ASP A 225 27.44 0.46 -27.53
N VAL A 226 28.74 0.33 -27.83
CA VAL A 226 29.62 1.48 -28.11
C VAL A 226 29.26 2.09 -29.47
N PRO A 227 28.77 3.35 -29.52
CA PRO A 227 28.24 3.96 -30.75
C PRO A 227 29.32 4.50 -31.70
N PHE A 228 30.60 4.19 -31.44
CA PHE A 228 31.75 4.61 -32.22
C PHE A 228 32.70 3.45 -32.48
N GLU A 229 33.26 3.37 -33.69
CA GLU A 229 34.08 2.23 -34.10
C GLU A 229 35.51 2.25 -33.56
N ARG A 230 36.04 3.43 -33.22
CA ARG A 230 37.46 3.65 -32.88
C ARG A 230 37.65 4.59 -31.70
N ILE A 231 38.71 4.36 -30.93
CA ILE A 231 39.28 5.29 -29.93
C ILE A 231 40.67 5.68 -30.43
N GLY A 232 40.85 6.95 -30.78
CA GLY A 232 42.02 7.39 -31.54
C GLY A 232 42.10 6.64 -32.88
N MET A 233 43.19 5.88 -33.09
CA MET A 233 43.39 5.09 -34.32
C MET A 233 42.96 3.63 -34.21
N LEU A 234 42.80 3.10 -33.00
CA LEU A 234 42.52 1.69 -32.76
C LEU A 234 41.02 1.41 -32.81
N LYS A 235 40.61 0.24 -33.32
CA LYS A 235 39.21 -0.21 -33.17
C LYS A 235 38.92 -0.44 -31.69
N VAL A 236 37.69 -0.23 -31.24
CA VAL A 236 37.32 -0.39 -29.82
C VAL A 236 37.72 -1.78 -29.27
N ARG A 237 37.49 -2.85 -30.05
CA ARG A 237 37.88 -4.23 -29.71
C ARG A 237 39.40 -4.49 -29.61
N GLU A 238 40.20 -3.63 -30.25
CA GLU A 238 41.67 -3.67 -30.20
C GLU A 238 42.20 -2.79 -29.06
N PHE A 239 41.45 -1.75 -28.69
CA PHE A 239 41.79 -0.84 -27.59
C PHE A 239 41.51 -1.44 -26.21
N ILE A 240 40.41 -2.18 -26.04
CA ILE A 240 40.04 -2.81 -24.78
C ILE A 240 39.33 -4.15 -25.02
N SER A 241 39.68 -5.17 -24.22
CA SER A 241 39.06 -6.50 -24.32
C SER A 241 37.60 -6.50 -23.81
N ASP A 242 36.78 -7.40 -24.33
CA ASP A 242 35.39 -7.54 -23.90
C ASP A 242 35.27 -7.89 -22.41
N GLU A 243 36.20 -8.66 -21.85
CA GLU A 243 36.23 -8.99 -20.41
C GLU A 243 36.44 -7.75 -19.54
N ARG A 244 37.36 -6.87 -19.92
CA ARG A 244 37.64 -5.62 -19.20
C ARG A 244 36.49 -4.63 -19.32
N LYS A 245 35.93 -4.50 -20.52
CA LYS A 245 34.69 -3.71 -20.76
C LYS A 245 33.53 -4.21 -19.90
N MET A 246 33.30 -5.52 -19.84
CA MET A 246 32.25 -6.10 -19.00
C MET A 246 32.53 -5.93 -17.49
N THR A 247 33.79 -5.92 -17.08
CA THR A 247 34.18 -5.60 -15.70
C THR A 247 33.84 -4.16 -15.33
N LEU A 248 34.12 -3.20 -16.22
CA LEU A 248 33.71 -1.80 -16.07
C LEU A 248 32.19 -1.67 -15.95
N ILE A 249 31.43 -2.35 -16.81
CA ILE A 249 29.95 -2.34 -16.78
C ILE A 249 29.42 -2.93 -15.46
N ARG A 250 29.98 -4.05 -14.98
CA ARG A 250 29.58 -4.66 -13.71
C ARG A 250 29.82 -3.71 -12.54
N ARG A 251 30.95 -2.99 -12.53
CA ARG A 251 31.29 -2.00 -11.50
C ARG A 251 30.40 -0.76 -11.57
N LEU A 252 30.11 -0.25 -12.76
CA LEU A 252 29.13 0.85 -12.92
C LEU A 252 27.74 0.41 -12.46
N ASN A 253 27.34 -0.83 -12.75
CA ASN A 253 26.04 -1.36 -12.33
C ASN A 253 25.92 -1.46 -10.80
N THR A 254 27.02 -1.61 -10.05
CA THR A 254 26.95 -1.58 -8.57
C THR A 254 26.49 -0.23 -8.05
N LEU A 255 26.67 0.86 -8.80
CA LEU A 255 26.15 2.19 -8.46
C LEU A 255 24.62 2.24 -8.48
N LEU A 256 23.95 1.36 -9.22
CA LEU A 256 22.51 1.37 -9.45
C LEU A 256 21.73 0.41 -8.54
N VAL A 257 22.42 -0.41 -7.74
CA VAL A 257 21.83 -1.47 -6.91
C VAL A 257 22.29 -1.38 -5.46
N GLY A 258 21.59 -2.08 -4.57
CA GLY A 258 21.95 -2.12 -3.14
C GLY A 258 21.97 -0.75 -2.48
N ALA A 259 22.91 -0.54 -1.55
CA ALA A 259 23.03 0.71 -0.79
C ALA A 259 23.41 1.93 -1.65
N ASP A 260 24.07 1.73 -2.81
CA ASP A 260 24.44 2.82 -3.70
C ASP A 260 23.25 3.32 -4.53
N SER A 261 22.19 2.53 -4.71
CA SER A 261 20.96 3.03 -5.34
C SER A 261 20.34 4.21 -4.58
N LEU A 262 20.57 4.30 -3.27
CA LEU A 262 20.08 5.39 -2.40
C LEU A 262 20.71 6.76 -2.71
N TRP A 263 21.77 6.82 -3.52
CA TRP A 263 22.33 8.10 -3.97
C TRP A 263 21.37 8.89 -4.86
N TYR A 264 20.40 8.22 -5.51
CA TYR A 264 19.48 8.86 -6.44
C TYR A 264 18.09 9.11 -5.83
N ASP A 265 17.88 8.71 -4.57
CA ASP A 265 16.61 8.93 -3.87
C ASP A 265 16.59 10.32 -3.24
N GLY A 266 15.43 10.98 -3.27
CA GLY A 266 15.19 12.26 -2.60
C GLY A 266 15.28 13.48 -3.53
N GLU A 267 15.07 14.66 -2.96
CA GLU A 267 15.06 15.93 -3.69
C GLU A 267 16.45 16.23 -4.26
N SER A 268 16.55 16.81 -5.47
CA SER A 268 17.85 17.14 -6.07
C SER A 268 18.51 18.33 -5.36
N ILE A 269 19.84 18.37 -5.33
CA ILE A 269 20.61 19.50 -4.77
C ILE A 269 20.19 20.82 -5.41
N ASP A 270 19.93 20.83 -6.73
CA ASP A 270 19.50 22.03 -7.46
C ASP A 270 18.14 22.55 -6.96
N SER A 271 17.15 21.67 -6.81
CA SER A 271 15.82 22.03 -6.26
C SER A 271 15.94 22.57 -4.83
N ILE A 272 16.73 21.89 -3.98
CA ILE A 272 16.97 22.33 -2.61
C ILE A 272 17.60 23.72 -2.61
N ILE A 273 18.69 23.93 -3.35
CA ILE A 273 19.42 25.21 -3.38
C ILE A 273 18.60 26.32 -4.06
N GLN A 274 17.76 25.99 -5.04
CA GLN A 274 16.86 26.96 -5.68
C GLN A 274 15.91 27.60 -4.65
N SER A 275 15.44 26.80 -3.70
CA SER A 275 14.54 27.24 -2.62
C SER A 275 15.24 28.03 -1.50
N LEU A 276 16.57 28.08 -1.47
CA LEU A 276 17.35 28.73 -0.39
C LEU A 276 17.11 30.25 -0.37
N VAL A 277 17.28 30.90 -1.51
CA VAL A 277 17.19 32.36 -1.68
C VAL A 277 15.94 32.69 -2.48
N LYS A 278 14.94 33.28 -1.83
CA LYS A 278 13.76 33.84 -2.49
C LYS A 278 14.09 35.16 -3.17
N THR A 279 13.61 35.37 -4.39
CA THR A 279 13.75 36.63 -5.15
C THR A 279 12.86 37.75 -4.59
N GLU A 280 11.75 37.39 -3.96
CA GLU A 280 10.82 38.31 -3.30
C GLU A 280 10.65 37.91 -1.83
N LYS A 281 10.80 38.87 -0.92
CA LYS A 281 10.62 38.67 0.53
C LYS A 281 9.33 39.35 0.99
N SER A 282 8.43 38.59 1.61
CA SER A 282 7.22 39.10 2.24
C SER A 282 7.44 39.34 3.74
N PRO A 283 6.73 40.30 4.38
CA PRO A 283 6.72 40.44 5.83
C PRO A 283 6.29 39.11 6.49
N GLY A 284 7.15 38.56 7.35
CA GLY A 284 6.91 37.26 8.02
C GLY A 284 7.62 36.07 7.38
N ASP A 285 8.33 36.24 6.25
CA ASP A 285 9.17 35.17 5.69
C ASP A 285 10.28 34.77 6.67
N LYS A 286 10.39 33.46 6.92
CA LYS A 286 11.48 32.89 7.73
C LYS A 286 12.77 32.80 6.91
N THR A 287 13.90 33.02 7.57
CA THR A 287 15.23 32.86 6.95
C THR A 287 15.62 31.38 6.88
N ASN A 288 15.97 30.90 5.68
CA ASN A 288 16.30 29.50 5.46
C ASN A 288 17.73 29.14 5.92
N LEU A 289 17.87 28.02 6.63
CA LEU A 289 19.13 27.37 6.94
C LEU A 289 19.07 25.92 6.47
N TYR A 290 19.91 25.55 5.50
CA TYR A 290 19.99 24.19 4.97
C TYR A 290 21.28 23.51 5.42
N ILE A 291 21.14 22.47 6.22
CA ILE A 291 22.24 21.71 6.81
C ILE A 291 22.37 20.40 6.06
N PHE A 292 23.47 20.21 5.32
CA PHE A 292 23.81 18.94 4.70
C PHE A 292 24.66 18.13 5.68
N ASN A 293 24.03 17.13 6.31
CA ASN A 293 24.69 16.27 7.27
C ASN A 293 25.36 15.09 6.56
N LEU A 294 26.69 15.07 6.63
CA LEU A 294 27.56 14.07 6.00
C LEU A 294 28.23 13.14 7.03
N SER A 295 27.87 13.25 8.32
CA SER A 295 28.51 12.47 9.38
C SER A 295 28.26 10.96 9.26
N MET A 296 27.17 10.58 8.58
CA MET A 296 26.77 9.19 8.33
C MET A 296 27.45 8.54 7.11
N LEU A 297 28.23 9.30 6.35
CA LEU A 297 29.01 8.73 5.24
C LEU A 297 30.34 8.20 5.78
N ASP A 298 30.61 6.92 5.58
CA ASP A 298 31.82 6.26 6.09
C ASP A 298 33.10 6.68 5.33
N ASN A 299 32.98 6.97 4.02
CA ASN A 299 34.12 7.26 3.15
C ASN A 299 34.31 8.78 2.95
N PHE A 300 35.56 9.23 3.04
CA PHE A 300 35.96 10.62 2.74
C PHE A 300 35.68 11.00 1.28
N ASP A 301 35.94 10.12 0.31
CA ASP A 301 35.72 10.43 -1.11
C ASP A 301 34.23 10.70 -1.39
N ASP A 302 33.33 9.97 -0.72
CA ASP A 302 31.88 10.21 -0.81
C ASP A 302 31.52 11.59 -0.22
N ARG A 303 32.07 11.95 0.94
CA ARG A 303 31.85 13.29 1.55
C ARG A 303 32.38 14.42 0.65
N ASN A 304 33.54 14.21 0.05
CA ASN A 304 34.21 15.14 -0.86
C ASN A 304 33.39 15.36 -2.14
N LEU A 305 32.90 14.27 -2.74
CA LEU A 305 31.97 14.33 -3.88
C LEU A 305 30.70 15.13 -3.56
N VAL A 306 30.07 14.85 -2.40
CA VAL A 306 28.85 15.56 -1.99
C VAL A 306 29.11 17.05 -1.81
N LEU A 307 30.21 17.40 -1.13
CA LEU A 307 30.62 18.77 -0.89
C LEU A 307 30.85 19.52 -2.20
N ALA A 308 31.55 18.92 -3.15
CA ALA A 308 31.82 19.51 -4.46
C ALA A 308 30.53 19.79 -5.23
N ASN A 309 29.57 18.85 -5.23
CA ASN A 309 28.27 19.02 -5.88
C ASN A 309 27.47 20.18 -5.27
N ILE A 310 27.43 20.28 -3.94
CA ILE A 310 26.73 21.37 -3.23
C ILE A 310 27.39 22.71 -3.56
N ALA A 311 28.72 22.79 -3.52
CA ALA A 311 29.46 24.02 -3.80
C ALA A 311 29.23 24.51 -5.24
N VAL A 312 29.31 23.61 -6.23
CA VAL A 312 29.09 23.96 -7.65
C VAL A 312 27.66 24.41 -7.90
N THR A 313 26.68 23.68 -7.36
CA THR A 313 25.26 24.02 -7.53
C THR A 313 24.92 25.34 -6.87
N LEU A 314 25.45 25.59 -5.67
CA LEU A 314 25.31 26.87 -4.96
C LEU A 314 25.89 28.01 -5.79
N PHE A 315 27.11 27.87 -6.31
CA PHE A 315 27.73 28.88 -7.15
C PHE A 315 26.89 29.23 -8.38
N ASN A 316 26.44 28.21 -9.12
CA ASN A 316 25.64 28.39 -10.32
C ASN A 316 24.32 29.10 -10.00
N ARG A 317 23.67 28.76 -8.88
CA ARG A 317 22.47 29.47 -8.42
C ARG A 317 22.76 30.93 -8.11
N MET A 318 23.83 31.22 -7.37
CA MET A 318 24.19 32.59 -7.02
C MET A 318 24.52 33.42 -8.27
N ARG A 319 25.27 32.86 -9.22
CA ARG A 319 25.57 33.49 -10.52
C ARG A 319 24.31 33.86 -11.29
N LYS A 320 23.29 32.98 -11.31
CA LYS A 320 21.99 33.25 -11.96
C LYS A 320 21.22 34.41 -11.31
N LEU A 321 21.48 34.74 -10.05
CA LEU A 321 20.82 35.84 -9.35
C LEU A 321 21.47 37.22 -9.61
N GLY A 322 22.60 37.26 -10.32
CA GLY A 322 23.34 38.47 -10.66
C GLY A 322 24.17 39.05 -9.51
N ASP A 323 24.92 40.11 -9.82
CA ASP A 323 25.88 40.74 -8.90
C ASP A 323 25.21 41.30 -7.63
N SER A 324 25.97 41.29 -6.53
CA SER A 324 25.50 41.82 -5.25
C SER A 324 26.64 42.30 -4.37
N ARG A 325 26.51 43.52 -3.84
CA ARG A 325 27.42 44.06 -2.81
C ARG A 325 26.97 43.70 -1.39
N GLU A 326 25.72 43.27 -1.22
CA GLU A 326 25.21 42.77 0.05
C GLU A 326 25.29 41.23 0.11
N PRO A 327 25.50 40.65 1.31
CA PRO A 327 25.47 39.20 1.49
C PRO A 327 24.06 38.66 1.21
N ARG A 328 23.96 37.74 0.24
CA ARG A 328 22.73 37.06 -0.15
C ARG A 328 22.62 35.66 0.43
N ALA A 329 23.74 34.98 0.65
CA ALA A 329 23.79 33.67 1.28
C ALA A 329 25.13 33.44 1.97
N LEU A 330 25.13 32.58 2.97
CA LEU A 330 26.32 32.08 3.66
C LEU A 330 26.59 30.62 3.28
N PHE A 331 27.84 30.28 3.00
CA PHE A 331 28.31 28.89 2.89
C PHE A 331 29.27 28.62 4.03
N TYR A 332 28.97 27.64 4.88
CA TYR A 332 29.77 27.31 6.06
C TYR A 332 30.18 25.83 6.05
N ILE A 333 31.43 25.57 6.41
CA ILE A 333 31.96 24.23 6.66
C ILE A 333 32.87 24.25 7.89
N ASP A 334 32.58 23.36 8.85
CA ASP A 334 33.49 23.10 9.97
C ASP A 334 34.47 21.99 9.61
N GLU A 335 35.75 22.17 9.94
CA GLU A 335 36.85 21.25 9.65
C GLU A 335 37.17 21.03 8.16
N ILE A 336 37.77 22.04 7.51
CA ILE A 336 38.30 21.89 6.13
C ILE A 336 39.66 21.16 6.06
N GLY A 337 40.37 21.02 7.17
CA GLY A 337 41.69 20.36 7.27
C GLY A 337 41.62 18.94 7.85
N GLY A 338 42.73 18.20 7.80
CA GLY A 338 42.78 16.84 8.36
C GLY A 338 43.83 15.90 7.75
N GLY A 339 45.03 16.41 7.41
CA GLY A 339 46.06 15.63 6.74
C GLY A 339 45.61 15.09 5.39
N LYS A 340 45.72 13.77 5.19
CA LYS A 340 45.31 13.09 3.94
C LYS A 340 43.81 13.16 3.64
N LEU A 341 42.99 13.53 4.61
CA LEU A 341 41.53 13.66 4.50
C LEU A 341 41.09 15.14 4.61
N SER A 342 41.91 16.06 4.09
CA SER A 342 41.63 17.50 4.05
C SER A 342 40.72 17.83 2.86
N PHE A 343 39.67 18.62 3.07
CA PHE A 343 38.80 19.12 1.99
C PHE A 343 39.41 20.30 1.23
N PHE A 344 40.46 20.91 1.79
CA PHE A 344 41.17 22.01 1.16
C PHE A 344 42.71 21.86 1.31
N PRO A 345 43.29 20.74 0.82
CA PRO A 345 44.68 20.38 1.06
C PRO A 345 45.67 21.32 0.37
N ASP A 346 46.87 21.46 0.92
CA ASP A 346 47.98 22.18 0.28
C ASP A 346 48.53 21.43 -0.95
N ASP A 347 49.19 22.13 -1.87
CA ASP A 347 49.79 21.51 -3.06
C ASP A 347 50.95 20.58 -2.71
N PRO A 348 51.21 19.53 -3.52
CA PRO A 348 50.58 19.21 -4.81
C PRO A 348 49.29 18.38 -4.69
N ILE A 349 48.75 18.19 -3.48
CA ILE A 349 47.56 17.38 -3.26
C ILE A 349 46.34 18.15 -3.81
N GLN A 350 45.56 17.48 -4.65
CA GLN A 350 44.35 18.02 -5.28
C GLN A 350 43.17 17.07 -5.04
N ASN A 351 42.00 17.65 -4.85
CA ASN A 351 40.73 16.93 -4.76
C ASN A 351 39.57 17.81 -5.26
N GLU A 352 38.40 17.21 -5.38
CA GLU A 352 37.20 17.77 -5.99
C GLU A 352 36.62 18.93 -5.15
N SER A 353 36.68 18.83 -3.82
CA SER A 353 36.25 19.89 -2.93
C SER A 353 37.17 21.10 -2.98
N LYS A 354 38.50 20.93 -3.16
CA LYS A 354 39.44 22.05 -3.24
C LYS A 354 39.14 22.97 -4.42
N SER A 355 38.91 22.40 -5.61
CA SER A 355 38.63 23.18 -6.81
C SER A 355 37.31 23.95 -6.69
N SER A 356 36.27 23.28 -6.20
CA SER A 356 34.95 23.89 -5.99
C SER A 356 34.92 24.93 -4.87
N ILE A 357 35.60 24.72 -3.73
CA ILE A 357 35.75 25.73 -2.67
C ILE A 357 36.57 26.93 -3.19
N ASN A 358 37.66 26.71 -3.93
CA ASN A 358 38.43 27.80 -4.52
C ASN A 358 37.59 28.66 -5.48
N MET A 359 36.70 28.03 -6.26
CA MET A 359 35.75 28.75 -7.10
C MET A 359 34.84 29.65 -6.27
N LEU A 360 34.29 29.15 -5.16
CA LEU A 360 33.47 29.96 -4.25
C LEU A 360 34.25 31.15 -3.67
N LEU A 361 35.48 30.93 -3.21
CA LEU A 361 36.32 31.97 -2.61
C LEU A 361 36.78 33.05 -3.61
N ARG A 362 37.06 32.66 -4.86
CA ARG A 362 37.55 33.62 -5.87
C ARG A 362 36.43 34.41 -6.53
N GLN A 363 35.30 33.75 -6.80
CA GLN A 363 34.25 34.28 -7.67
C GLN A 363 32.92 34.51 -6.94
N GLY A 364 32.60 33.72 -5.91
CA GLY A 364 31.30 33.76 -5.23
C GLY A 364 30.97 35.13 -4.60
N ARG A 365 31.99 35.87 -4.16
CA ARG A 365 31.84 37.22 -3.61
C ARG A 365 31.13 38.21 -4.53
N ALA A 366 31.31 38.11 -5.85
CA ALA A 366 30.70 39.02 -6.82
C ALA A 366 29.16 38.94 -6.77
N PHE A 367 28.64 37.77 -6.39
CA PHE A 367 27.21 37.46 -6.32
C PHE A 367 26.65 37.53 -4.89
N GLY A 368 27.41 38.07 -3.94
CA GLY A 368 27.01 38.18 -2.54
C GLY A 368 27.04 36.87 -1.75
N LEU A 369 27.78 35.85 -2.21
CA LEU A 369 28.01 34.62 -1.43
C LEU A 369 29.17 34.81 -0.47
N GLY A 370 28.91 34.74 0.84
CA GLY A 370 29.95 34.71 1.86
C GLY A 370 30.34 33.29 2.22
N CYS A 371 31.64 33.00 2.34
CA CYS A 371 32.12 31.68 2.75
C CYS A 371 32.78 31.78 4.12
N VAL A 372 32.44 30.87 5.02
CA VAL A 372 33.04 30.76 6.35
C VAL A 372 33.64 29.37 6.46
N LEU A 373 34.97 29.31 6.51
CA LEU A 373 35.70 28.06 6.57
C LEU A 373 36.38 27.94 7.93
N ALA A 374 36.19 26.82 8.62
CA ALA A 374 36.81 26.58 9.92
C ALA A 374 37.72 25.34 9.92
N THR A 375 38.77 25.34 10.74
CA THR A 375 39.67 24.19 10.87
C THR A 375 40.31 24.05 12.25
N GLN A 376 40.47 22.81 12.72
CA GLN A 376 41.29 22.45 13.88
C GLN A 376 42.73 22.15 13.50
N ASN A 377 42.95 21.79 12.23
CA ASN A 377 44.22 21.34 11.68
C ASN A 377 44.73 22.34 10.63
N PRO A 378 45.26 23.50 11.07
CA PRO A 378 45.76 24.54 10.17
C PRO A 378 47.04 24.13 9.41
N GLY A 379 47.69 23.03 9.80
CA GLY A 379 48.93 22.57 9.19
C GLY A 379 48.81 22.15 7.72
N ASP A 380 47.70 21.56 7.29
CA ASP A 380 47.59 20.83 6.02
C ASP A 380 46.54 21.44 5.06
N ILE A 381 46.56 22.77 4.93
CA ILE A 381 45.57 23.55 4.19
C ILE A 381 46.23 24.50 3.21
N ASP A 382 45.63 24.70 2.05
CA ASP A 382 46.10 25.64 1.04
C ASP A 382 45.85 27.11 1.44
N TYR A 383 46.84 27.73 2.05
CA TYR A 383 46.76 29.15 2.43
C TYR A 383 46.71 30.11 1.26
N ARG A 384 47.15 29.72 0.05
CA ARG A 384 47.06 30.61 -1.12
C ARG A 384 45.61 30.84 -1.51
N GLY A 385 44.77 29.80 -1.43
CA GLY A 385 43.33 29.94 -1.62
C GLY A 385 42.68 30.83 -0.55
N LEU A 386 43.08 30.66 0.71
CA LEU A 386 42.56 31.40 1.86
C LEU A 386 42.93 32.89 1.88
N THR A 387 43.88 33.35 1.05
CA THR A 387 44.15 34.80 0.89
C THR A 387 42.92 35.60 0.44
N ASN A 388 41.91 34.93 -0.13
CA ASN A 388 40.63 35.55 -0.47
C ASN A 388 39.74 35.82 0.75
N CYS A 389 40.01 35.18 1.89
CA CYS A 389 39.37 35.50 3.17
C CYS A 389 40.03 36.74 3.76
N HIS A 390 39.27 37.81 3.95
CA HIS A 390 39.80 39.07 4.49
C HIS A 390 39.57 39.20 6.00
N THR A 391 38.67 38.38 6.56
CA THR A 391 38.42 38.32 7.99
C THR A 391 38.93 37.00 8.56
N TRP A 392 39.79 37.09 9.57
CA TRP A 392 40.45 35.93 10.17
C TRP A 392 40.22 35.92 11.67
N PHE A 393 39.63 34.83 12.17
CA PHE A 393 39.48 34.54 13.59
C PHE A 393 40.49 33.48 14.01
N VAL A 394 41.43 33.85 14.89
CA VAL A 394 42.51 32.98 15.35
C VAL A 394 42.35 32.73 16.85
N GLY A 395 41.99 31.51 17.20
CA GLY A 395 41.99 31.02 18.57
C GLY A 395 43.37 30.49 18.98
N LYS A 396 43.44 29.80 20.12
CA LYS A 396 44.69 29.23 20.62
C LYS A 396 45.23 28.13 19.69
N LEU A 397 46.48 28.26 19.23
CA LEU A 397 47.19 27.27 18.42
C LEU A 397 48.29 26.56 19.24
N LEU A 398 48.32 25.23 19.21
CA LEU A 398 49.20 24.41 20.05
C LEU A 398 50.65 24.43 19.58
N THR A 399 50.90 24.09 18.32
CA THR A 399 52.26 23.91 17.80
C THR A 399 52.83 25.20 17.22
N LYS A 400 54.16 25.32 17.23
CA LYS A 400 54.85 26.46 16.57
C LYS A 400 54.63 26.43 15.06
N ALA A 401 54.68 25.25 14.43
CA ALA A 401 54.47 25.09 13.00
C ALA A 401 53.07 25.58 12.55
N ASP A 402 52.02 25.25 13.31
CA ASP A 402 50.66 25.73 13.04
C ASP A 402 50.58 27.26 13.14
N ARG A 403 51.21 27.84 14.17
CA ARG A 403 51.29 29.29 14.34
C ARG A 403 51.99 29.93 13.15
N ASP A 404 53.18 29.47 12.81
CA ASP A 404 53.99 30.05 11.74
C ASP A 404 53.24 30.01 10.39
N LYS A 405 52.58 28.89 10.07
CA LYS A 405 51.75 28.75 8.85
C LYS A 405 50.56 29.70 8.83
N VAL A 406 49.79 29.79 9.92
CA VAL A 406 48.65 30.72 10.01
C VAL A 406 49.12 32.17 9.88
N MET A 407 50.22 32.54 10.55
CA MET A 407 50.77 33.90 10.51
C MET A 407 51.29 34.28 9.12
N GLN A 408 51.86 33.32 8.39
CA GLN A 408 52.25 33.51 7.00
C GLN A 408 50.99 33.70 6.12
N GLY A 409 49.99 32.83 6.26
CA GLY A 409 48.77 32.87 5.46
C GLY A 409 47.95 34.13 5.63
N ILE A 410 47.80 34.61 6.87
CA ILE A 410 47.10 35.87 7.17
C ILE A 410 47.89 37.11 6.72
N SER A 411 49.16 36.95 6.30
CA SER A 411 50.10 38.07 6.09
C SER A 411 50.13 38.97 7.32
N ALA A 412 50.51 38.40 8.46
CA ALA A 412 50.46 39.08 9.76
C ALA A 412 51.38 40.32 9.77
N SER A 413 50.84 41.47 10.18
CA SER A 413 51.66 42.64 10.49
C SER A 413 52.45 42.41 11.78
N ALA A 414 53.54 43.14 11.99
CA ALA A 414 54.29 43.10 13.25
C ALA A 414 53.37 43.36 14.47
N TYR A 415 52.43 44.30 14.31
CA TYR A 415 51.42 44.59 15.33
C TYR A 415 50.47 43.41 15.62
N PHE A 416 50.02 42.68 14.59
CA PHE A 416 49.18 41.49 14.78
C PHE A 416 49.96 40.39 15.50
N LEU A 417 51.22 40.16 15.12
CA LEU A 417 52.08 39.16 15.76
C LEU A 417 52.26 39.45 17.25
N GLU A 418 52.61 40.69 17.61
CA GLU A 418 52.77 41.12 19.01
C GLU A 418 51.45 40.99 19.80
N SER A 419 50.34 41.39 19.18
CA SER A 419 49.00 41.27 19.78
C SER A 419 48.61 39.81 20.00
N TYR A 420 48.92 38.93 19.05
CA TYR A 420 48.65 37.50 19.16
C TYR A 420 49.52 36.81 20.22
N GLU A 421 50.80 37.14 20.31
CA GLU A 421 51.68 36.62 21.36
C GLU A 421 51.20 37.02 22.76
N SER A 422 50.69 38.23 22.91
CA SER A 422 50.08 38.70 24.15
C SER A 422 48.76 37.97 24.46
N PHE A 423 47.92 37.81 23.43
CA PHE A 423 46.64 37.10 23.51
C PHE A 423 46.81 35.63 23.90
N VAL A 424 47.68 34.88 23.21
CA VAL A 424 47.79 33.42 23.38
C VAL A 424 48.26 32.99 24.78
N LYS A 425 48.98 33.87 25.49
CA LYS A 425 49.40 33.67 26.89
C LYS A 425 48.22 33.62 27.87
N MET A 426 47.14 34.34 27.56
CA MET A 426 45.98 34.51 28.44
C MET A 426 44.70 33.87 27.87
N ALA A 427 44.70 33.48 26.60
CA ALA A 427 43.53 32.98 25.89
C ALA A 427 42.98 31.67 26.49
N GLY A 428 41.71 31.70 26.88
CA GLY A 428 40.89 30.54 27.22
C GLY A 428 40.04 30.03 26.05
N THR A 429 39.23 29.01 26.32
CA THR A 429 38.24 28.48 25.36
C THR A 429 37.21 29.53 24.97
N GLY A 430 37.01 29.78 23.68
CA GLY A 430 36.07 30.78 23.17
C GLY A 430 36.64 32.21 23.10
N ASP A 431 37.92 32.38 23.40
CA ASP A 431 38.63 33.63 23.16
C ASP A 431 39.23 33.58 21.75
N PHE A 432 39.09 34.69 21.00
CA PHE A 432 39.63 34.83 19.65
C PHE A 432 40.30 36.18 19.49
N ILE A 433 41.41 36.20 18.75
CA ILE A 433 41.89 37.43 18.11
C ILE A 433 41.36 37.48 16.69
N ILE A 434 40.98 38.66 16.22
CA ILE A 434 40.53 38.89 14.86
C ILE A 434 41.48 39.84 14.13
N LYS A 435 41.72 39.55 12.85
CA LYS A 435 42.09 40.54 11.83
C LYS A 435 40.86 40.78 10.96
N ALA A 436 40.26 41.96 11.07
CA ALA A 436 39.12 42.34 10.27
C ALA A 436 39.55 42.79 8.86
N LYS A 437 38.59 42.92 7.95
CA LYS A 437 38.81 43.32 6.54
C LYS A 437 39.53 44.66 6.40
N ASP A 438 39.22 45.60 7.27
CA ASP A 438 39.83 46.94 7.33
C ASP A 438 41.25 46.94 7.95
N GLY A 439 41.73 45.78 8.41
CA GLY A 439 43.02 45.60 9.07
C GLY A 439 42.96 45.78 10.60
N THR A 440 41.79 46.09 11.17
CA THR A 440 41.63 46.25 12.62
C THR A 440 41.93 44.94 13.34
N VAL A 441 42.70 45.03 14.43
CA VAL A 441 43.05 43.90 15.29
C VAL A 441 42.40 44.07 16.65
N SER A 442 41.61 43.08 17.08
CA SER A 442 40.97 43.08 18.39
C SER A 442 40.83 41.67 18.94
N ALA A 443 40.79 41.54 20.26
CA ALA A 443 40.45 40.27 20.91
C ALA A 443 39.04 40.32 21.48
N PHE A 444 38.31 39.21 21.44
CA PHE A 444 36.98 39.10 22.02
C PHE A 444 36.70 37.68 22.54
N LYS A 445 35.75 37.61 23.47
CA LYS A 445 35.14 36.38 23.98
C LYS A 445 33.87 36.13 23.19
N GLU A 446 33.74 34.98 22.55
CA GLU A 446 32.52 34.61 21.82
C GLU A 446 31.29 34.61 22.74
N ARG A 447 30.13 35.00 22.19
CA ARG A 447 28.86 34.84 22.89
C ARG A 447 28.43 33.37 22.91
N TRP A 448 27.55 33.02 23.85
CA TRP A 448 26.86 31.75 23.84
C TRP A 448 25.75 31.69 22.78
N LEU A 449 25.33 30.47 22.47
CA LEU A 449 24.42 30.13 21.38
C LEU A 449 22.95 30.37 21.72
N LEU A 450 22.16 30.69 20.70
CA LEU A 450 20.69 30.68 20.72
C LEU A 450 20.14 29.27 20.42
N SER A 451 21.01 28.36 20.03
CA SER A 451 20.72 26.98 19.64
C SER A 451 21.37 25.97 20.60
N PHE A 452 20.92 24.71 20.51
CA PHE A 452 21.45 23.64 21.35
C PHE A 452 22.88 23.28 20.92
N HIS A 453 23.75 22.96 21.89
CA HIS A 453 25.15 22.60 21.63
C HIS A 453 25.41 21.14 21.98
N LYS A 454 25.21 20.24 21.01
CA LYS A 454 25.50 18.80 21.13
C LYS A 454 25.88 18.23 19.77
N VAL A 455 26.76 17.23 19.75
CA VAL A 455 26.96 16.35 18.59
C VAL A 455 25.77 15.39 18.53
N LEU A 456 24.91 15.52 17.50
CA LEU A 456 23.75 14.64 17.38
C LEU A 456 24.18 13.25 16.86
N THR A 457 23.77 12.22 17.59
CA THR A 457 23.88 10.82 17.17
C THR A 457 22.85 10.47 16.10
N TYR A 458 22.96 9.26 15.52
CA TYR A 458 21.92 8.71 14.65
C TYR A 458 20.54 8.71 15.33
N ASN A 459 20.48 8.26 16.58
CA ASN A 459 19.23 8.21 17.35
C ASN A 459 18.69 9.60 17.64
N ASP A 460 19.57 10.57 17.95
CA ASP A 460 19.15 11.97 18.12
C ASP A 460 18.50 12.52 16.84
N LEU A 461 19.05 12.23 15.65
CA LEU A 461 18.46 12.68 14.38
C LEU A 461 17.12 12.00 14.09
N VAL A 462 16.99 10.70 14.40
CA VAL A 462 15.71 9.98 14.31
C VAL A 462 14.68 10.57 15.25
N ASN A 463 15.07 10.85 16.51
CA ASN A 463 14.21 11.50 17.49
C ASN A 463 13.81 12.88 17.02
N LEU A 464 14.75 13.70 16.54
CA LEU A 464 14.47 15.02 15.99
C LEU A 464 13.41 14.99 14.88
N LYS A 465 13.46 13.99 13.97
CA LYS A 465 12.42 13.80 12.94
C LYS A 465 11.06 13.41 13.55
N LYS A 466 11.05 12.57 14.60
CA LYS A 466 9.84 12.18 15.34
C LYS A 466 9.26 13.35 16.12
N THR A 467 10.05 14.09 16.90
CA THR A 467 9.62 15.24 17.72
C THR A 467 9.01 16.36 16.85
N LEU A 468 9.48 16.51 15.59
CA LEU A 468 8.88 17.42 14.60
C LEU A 468 7.56 16.90 13.99
N LEU A 469 7.34 15.59 14.00
CA LEU A 469 6.03 14.93 13.80
C LEU A 469 5.13 14.99 15.05
N PHE A 470 5.45 15.82 16.07
CA PHE A 470 4.56 16.05 17.22
C PHE A 470 4.22 17.54 17.49
N ALA A 471 4.72 18.50 16.69
CA ALA A 471 4.61 19.94 16.97
C ALA A 471 3.53 20.72 16.16
N ASP A 472 2.55 20.05 15.55
CA ASP A 472 1.43 20.70 14.83
C ASP A 472 0.12 20.38 15.56
N ASP A 473 -0.62 21.40 16.02
CA ASP A 473 -1.94 21.23 16.66
C ASP A 473 -2.89 20.41 15.75
N ILE A 474 -2.74 20.54 14.42
CA ILE A 474 -3.47 19.70 13.45
C ILE A 474 -3.10 18.23 13.61
N MET A 475 -1.84 17.93 13.85
CA MET A 475 -1.35 16.56 13.95
C MET A 475 -1.68 15.92 15.29
N VAL A 476 -1.59 16.67 16.40
CA VAL A 476 -2.07 16.20 17.72
C VAL A 476 -3.57 15.95 17.67
N GLY A 477 -4.34 16.89 17.12
CA GLY A 477 -5.77 16.71 16.89
C GLY A 477 -6.06 15.51 15.97
N SER A 478 -5.27 15.30 14.92
CA SER A 478 -5.46 14.17 13.99
C SER A 478 -5.09 12.82 14.60
N ASP A 479 -4.08 12.76 15.46
CA ASP A 479 -3.72 11.54 16.22
C ASP A 479 -4.82 11.17 17.21
N LEU A 480 -5.37 12.15 17.93
CA LEU A 480 -6.53 11.97 18.80
C LEU A 480 -7.77 11.51 18.01
N LEU A 481 -8.01 12.09 16.83
CA LEU A 481 -9.07 11.66 15.92
C LEU A 481 -8.85 10.21 15.45
N ALA A 482 -7.62 9.82 15.11
CA ALA A 482 -7.27 8.45 14.74
C ALA A 482 -7.49 7.45 15.90
N LYS A 483 -7.26 7.88 17.14
CA LYS A 483 -7.59 7.15 18.37
C LYS A 483 -9.08 7.17 18.73
N LYS A 484 -9.92 7.83 17.93
CA LYS A 484 -11.36 8.05 18.16
C LYS A 484 -11.69 8.89 19.39
N GLU A 485 -10.73 9.68 19.87
CA GLU A 485 -10.88 10.61 20.99
C GLU A 485 -11.38 11.97 20.46
N TYR A 486 -12.56 11.97 19.84
CA TYR A 486 -13.05 13.12 19.06
C TYR A 486 -13.20 14.40 19.89
N ALA A 487 -13.69 14.30 21.13
CA ALA A 487 -13.84 15.45 22.01
C ALA A 487 -12.50 16.07 22.42
N ALA A 488 -11.47 15.24 22.60
CA ALA A 488 -10.12 15.70 22.96
C ALA A 488 -9.39 16.36 21.78
N ALA A 489 -9.73 16.00 20.54
CA ALA A 489 -9.16 16.60 19.33
C ALA A 489 -9.66 18.04 19.05
N ILE A 490 -10.90 18.35 19.44
CA ILE A 490 -11.57 19.64 19.13
C ILE A 490 -10.79 20.88 19.61
N PRO A 491 -10.24 20.94 20.85
CA PRO A 491 -9.45 22.08 21.32
C PRO A 491 -8.25 22.41 20.44
N TYR A 492 -7.58 21.39 19.89
CA TYR A 492 -6.42 21.56 19.03
C TYR A 492 -6.82 22.14 17.67
N PHE A 493 -7.88 21.63 17.03
CA PHE A 493 -8.39 22.22 15.80
C PHE A 493 -8.98 23.63 16.02
N SER A 494 -9.56 23.88 17.19
CA SER A 494 -10.04 25.21 17.59
C SER A 494 -8.90 26.21 17.75
N SER A 495 -7.78 25.80 18.36
CA SER A 495 -6.53 26.59 18.42
C SER A 495 -6.05 27.01 17.03
N VAL A 496 -6.09 26.09 16.06
CA VAL A 496 -5.72 26.36 14.68
C VAL A 496 -6.67 27.37 14.05
N LEU A 497 -7.99 27.20 14.20
CA LEU A 497 -8.99 28.10 13.63
C LEU A 497 -9.03 29.48 14.29
N LEU A 498 -8.53 29.64 15.52
CA LEU A 498 -8.33 30.95 16.13
C LEU A 498 -7.20 31.74 15.47
N LYS A 499 -6.13 31.05 15.05
CA LYS A 499 -4.98 31.65 14.36
C LYS A 499 -5.24 31.83 12.86
N GLU A 500 -5.92 30.86 12.26
CA GLU A 500 -6.24 30.78 10.84
C GLU A 500 -7.73 30.45 10.65
N PRO A 501 -8.63 31.46 10.74
CA PRO A 501 -10.09 31.25 10.68
C PRO A 501 -10.59 30.60 9.38
N ASP A 502 -9.80 30.71 8.31
CA ASP A 502 -10.10 30.19 6.98
C ASP A 502 -9.38 28.88 6.65
N SER A 503 -8.74 28.24 7.64
CA SER A 503 -8.08 26.95 7.46
C SER A 503 -9.08 25.85 7.13
N GLN A 504 -9.22 25.52 5.85
CA GLN A 504 -10.12 24.45 5.38
C GLN A 504 -9.78 23.09 5.98
N LYS A 505 -8.48 22.80 6.19
CA LYS A 505 -8.03 21.54 6.78
C LYS A 505 -8.55 21.41 8.22
N ALA A 506 -8.41 22.46 9.03
CA ALA A 506 -8.91 22.46 10.40
C ALA A 506 -10.45 22.48 10.47
N MET A 507 -11.14 23.21 9.57
CA MET A 507 -12.60 23.17 9.46
C MET A 507 -13.11 21.78 9.07
N GLY A 508 -12.47 21.11 8.11
CA GLY A 508 -12.83 19.75 7.70
C GLY A 508 -12.65 18.74 8.83
N LEU A 509 -11.53 18.81 9.56
CA LEU A 509 -11.25 17.95 10.71
C LEU A 509 -12.20 18.22 11.90
N MET A 510 -12.56 19.49 12.15
CA MET A 510 -13.62 19.85 13.09
C MET A 510 -14.97 19.23 12.70
N GLY A 511 -15.35 19.35 11.42
CA GLY A 511 -16.58 18.75 10.91
C GLY A 511 -16.65 17.25 11.15
N GLU A 512 -15.54 16.54 10.99
CA GLU A 512 -15.44 15.10 11.27
C GLU A 512 -15.60 14.76 12.76
N CYS A 513 -14.93 15.52 13.64
CA CYS A 513 -15.09 15.34 15.08
C CYS A 513 -16.57 15.51 15.48
N HIS A 514 -17.23 16.56 15.00
CA HIS A 514 -18.65 16.78 15.27
C HIS A 514 -19.54 15.70 14.66
N PHE A 515 -19.23 15.21 13.45
CA PHE A 515 -19.96 14.11 12.83
C PHE A 515 -19.88 12.83 13.66
N ALA A 516 -18.68 12.46 14.10
CA ALA A 516 -18.44 11.27 14.91
C ALA A 516 -19.10 11.35 16.30
N LEU A 517 -19.28 12.56 16.83
CA LEU A 517 -20.02 12.82 18.07
C LEU A 517 -21.56 12.89 17.89
N GLY A 518 -22.08 12.69 16.66
CA GLY A 518 -23.51 12.78 16.35
C GLY A 518 -24.05 14.21 16.25
N ALA A 519 -23.19 15.23 16.36
CA ALA A 519 -23.54 16.64 16.22
C ALA A 519 -23.67 17.03 14.74
N HIS A 520 -24.62 16.41 14.03
CA HIS A 520 -24.75 16.52 12.57
C HIS A 520 -24.99 17.96 12.06
N LYS A 521 -25.65 18.81 12.85
CA LYS A 521 -25.87 20.23 12.49
C LYS A 521 -24.57 21.03 12.50
N ASP A 522 -23.75 20.86 13.53
CA ASP A 522 -22.46 21.56 13.67
C ASP A 522 -21.47 21.06 12.62
N ALA A 523 -21.44 19.74 12.40
CA ALA A 523 -20.64 19.13 11.35
C ALA A 523 -20.99 19.71 9.97
N ALA A 524 -22.29 19.78 9.63
CA ALA A 524 -22.75 20.35 8.37
C ALA A 524 -22.33 21.82 8.21
N ALA A 525 -22.39 22.62 9.27
CA ALA A 525 -21.98 24.03 9.22
C ALA A 525 -20.49 24.20 8.86
N PHE A 526 -19.60 23.36 9.41
CA PHE A 526 -18.18 23.36 9.04
C PHE A 526 -17.96 22.92 7.59
N PHE A 527 -18.62 21.85 7.15
CA PHE A 527 -18.50 21.36 5.77
C PHE A 527 -19.05 22.37 4.74
N GLU A 528 -20.14 23.06 5.03
CA GLU A 528 -20.67 24.13 4.18
C GLU A 528 -19.68 25.29 3.99
N ARG A 529 -18.94 25.66 5.05
CA ARG A 529 -17.88 26.68 4.96
C ARG A 529 -16.73 26.21 4.08
N VAL A 530 -16.30 24.94 4.21
CA VAL A 530 -15.29 24.34 3.34
C VAL A 530 -15.75 24.40 1.86
N ILE A 531 -16.98 23.98 1.58
CA ILE A 531 -17.55 23.99 0.22
C ILE A 531 -17.61 25.41 -0.38
N LYS A 532 -17.99 26.42 0.40
CA LYS A 532 -18.09 27.81 -0.07
C LYS A 532 -16.73 28.41 -0.47
N SER A 533 -15.66 28.02 0.23
CA SER A 533 -14.34 28.63 0.04
C SER A 533 -13.62 28.23 -1.25
N LYS A 534 -14.01 27.13 -1.92
CA LYS A 534 -13.56 26.70 -3.27
C LYS A 534 -12.04 26.52 -3.53
N GLN A 535 -11.15 26.74 -2.55
CA GLN A 535 -9.70 26.73 -2.79
C GLN A 535 -9.02 25.35 -2.86
N ASN A 536 -9.69 24.27 -2.40
CA ASN A 536 -9.12 22.91 -2.39
C ASN A 536 -10.15 21.88 -2.87
N GLU A 537 -9.81 21.13 -3.91
CA GLU A 537 -10.68 20.11 -4.51
C GLU A 537 -10.86 18.90 -3.59
N TYR A 538 -9.78 18.41 -2.98
CA TYR A 538 -9.82 17.30 -2.01
C TYR A 538 -10.64 17.66 -0.76
N GLY A 539 -10.44 18.87 -0.23
CA GLY A 539 -11.20 19.38 0.92
C GLY A 539 -12.70 19.48 0.64
N GLN A 540 -13.08 19.89 -0.58
CA GLN A 540 -14.47 19.92 -1.04
C GLN A 540 -15.05 18.51 -1.22
N ALA A 541 -14.30 17.61 -1.84
CA ALA A 541 -14.72 16.22 -2.02
C ALA A 541 -15.00 15.55 -0.67
N ARG A 542 -14.10 15.75 0.31
CA ARG A 542 -14.25 15.31 1.70
C ARG A 542 -15.51 15.90 2.36
N ALA A 543 -15.75 17.20 2.22
CA ALA A 543 -16.92 17.85 2.77
C ALA A 543 -18.24 17.32 2.18
N TYR A 544 -18.31 17.15 0.86
CA TYR A 544 -19.48 16.54 0.21
C TYR A 544 -19.72 15.09 0.64
N TYR A 545 -18.64 14.30 0.83
CA TYR A 545 -18.74 12.94 1.36
C TYR A 545 -19.41 12.92 2.73
N PHE A 546 -18.91 13.70 3.71
CA PHE A 546 -19.51 13.70 5.05
C PHE A 546 -20.93 14.29 5.06
N MET A 547 -21.24 15.24 4.19
CA MET A 547 -22.64 15.67 4.00
C MET A 547 -23.52 14.55 3.47
N GLY A 548 -23.00 13.70 2.56
CA GLY A 548 -23.68 12.50 2.08
C GLY A 548 -23.92 11.48 3.19
N GLU A 549 -22.94 11.25 4.05
CA GLU A 549 -23.08 10.40 5.24
C GLU A 549 -24.15 10.94 6.21
N ILE A 550 -24.20 12.26 6.45
CA ILE A 550 -25.25 12.90 7.25
C ILE A 550 -26.64 12.69 6.61
N ALA A 551 -26.76 12.86 5.29
CA ALA A 551 -28.03 12.64 4.58
C ALA A 551 -28.47 11.16 4.62
N SER A 552 -27.51 10.23 4.52
CA SER A 552 -27.72 8.79 4.64
C SER A 552 -28.22 8.42 6.04
N ALA A 553 -27.60 8.95 7.09
CA ALA A 553 -28.03 8.78 8.48
C ALA A 553 -29.44 9.33 8.74
N ALA A 554 -29.84 10.39 8.03
CA ALA A 554 -31.19 10.94 8.07
C ALA A 554 -32.23 10.16 7.23
N GLY A 555 -31.83 9.07 6.57
CA GLY A 555 -32.72 8.25 5.73
C GLY A 555 -32.99 8.82 4.33
N HIS A 556 -32.28 9.87 3.92
CA HIS A 556 -32.44 10.50 2.61
C HIS A 556 -31.47 9.91 1.57
N ALA A 557 -31.71 8.65 1.18
CA ALA A 557 -30.80 7.87 0.32
C ALA A 557 -30.49 8.55 -1.04
N GLU A 558 -31.49 9.10 -1.73
CA GLU A 558 -31.27 9.78 -3.03
C GLU A 558 -30.40 11.03 -2.89
N LYS A 559 -30.62 11.81 -1.82
CA LYS A 559 -29.80 13.00 -1.53
C LYS A 559 -28.36 12.62 -1.17
N ALA A 560 -28.18 11.51 -0.44
CA ALA A 560 -26.85 10.99 -0.12
C ALA A 560 -26.08 10.60 -1.39
N LEU A 561 -26.74 9.88 -2.32
CA LEU A 561 -26.16 9.52 -3.61
C LEU A 561 -25.77 10.75 -4.44
N GLU A 562 -26.61 11.79 -4.47
CA GLU A 562 -26.28 13.05 -5.14
C GLU A 562 -25.03 13.71 -4.54
N LEU A 563 -24.91 13.73 -3.21
CA LEU A 563 -23.76 14.32 -2.51
C LEU A 563 -22.48 13.51 -2.74
N PHE A 564 -22.55 12.18 -2.74
CA PHE A 564 -21.41 11.33 -3.12
C PHE A 564 -21.00 11.54 -4.59
N GLN A 565 -21.96 11.73 -5.50
CA GLN A 565 -21.66 12.10 -6.90
C GLN A 565 -20.97 13.45 -7.01
N ARG A 566 -21.36 14.45 -6.19
CA ARG A 566 -20.67 15.74 -6.13
C ARG A 566 -19.26 15.60 -5.56
N SER A 567 -19.08 14.76 -4.54
CA SER A 567 -17.77 14.45 -3.98
C SER A 567 -16.82 13.90 -5.04
N VAL A 568 -17.23 12.88 -5.81
CA VAL A 568 -16.37 12.29 -6.86
C VAL A 568 -16.21 13.19 -8.09
N LYS A 569 -17.08 14.19 -8.29
CA LYS A 569 -16.88 15.24 -9.29
C LYS A 569 -15.83 16.26 -8.88
N CYS A 570 -15.69 16.53 -7.58
CA CYS A 570 -14.62 17.38 -7.05
C CYS A 570 -13.27 16.65 -7.08
N ASP A 571 -13.26 15.39 -6.66
CA ASP A 571 -12.06 14.55 -6.67
C ASP A 571 -12.45 13.11 -7.06
N ALA A 572 -12.07 12.72 -8.29
CA ALA A 572 -12.37 11.40 -8.83
C ALA A 572 -11.67 10.26 -8.07
N GLU A 573 -10.62 10.56 -7.32
CA GLU A 573 -9.84 9.60 -6.51
C GLU A 573 -10.35 9.48 -5.07
N TYR A 574 -11.40 10.24 -4.69
CA TYR A 574 -11.99 10.17 -3.35
C TYR A 574 -12.78 8.86 -3.13
N ALA A 575 -12.04 7.81 -2.77
CA ALA A 575 -12.51 6.43 -2.74
C ALA A 575 -13.76 6.22 -1.85
N ASP A 576 -13.81 6.85 -0.67
CA ASP A 576 -14.85 6.57 0.34
C ASP A 576 -16.27 6.86 -0.18
N SER A 577 -16.43 7.82 -1.09
CA SER A 577 -17.72 8.12 -1.74
C SER A 577 -18.23 6.98 -2.63
N TYR A 578 -17.34 6.27 -3.33
CA TYR A 578 -17.73 5.09 -4.10
C TYR A 578 -18.18 3.93 -3.19
N PHE A 579 -17.50 3.74 -2.05
CA PHE A 579 -17.86 2.71 -1.09
C PHE A 579 -19.26 2.96 -0.50
N SER A 580 -19.53 4.17 -0.01
CA SER A 580 -20.83 4.52 0.56
C SER A 580 -21.95 4.46 -0.49
N ALA A 581 -21.70 4.92 -1.71
CA ALA A 581 -22.67 4.79 -2.81
C ALA A 581 -22.96 3.31 -3.13
N ALA A 582 -21.93 2.45 -3.19
CA ALA A 582 -22.09 1.02 -3.43
C ALA A 582 -22.94 0.35 -2.34
N ALA A 583 -22.71 0.69 -1.06
CA ALA A 583 -23.47 0.17 0.06
C ALA A 583 -24.96 0.55 -0.02
N ILE A 584 -25.28 1.80 -0.38
CA ILE A 584 -26.67 2.25 -0.59
C ILE A 584 -27.31 1.53 -1.77
N HIS A 585 -26.61 1.42 -2.90
CA HIS A 585 -27.11 0.71 -4.08
C HIS A 585 -27.41 -0.76 -3.78
N HIS A 586 -26.51 -1.45 -3.08
CA HIS A 586 -26.72 -2.84 -2.66
C HIS A 586 -27.93 -2.99 -1.73
N LYS A 587 -28.06 -2.10 -0.73
CA LYS A 587 -29.23 -2.08 0.17
C LYS A 587 -30.54 -1.86 -0.60
N ASN A 588 -30.51 -1.06 -1.65
CA ASN A 588 -31.65 -0.81 -2.54
C ASN A 588 -31.81 -1.87 -3.65
N GLN A 589 -31.11 -3.01 -3.56
CA GLN A 589 -31.11 -4.12 -4.52
C GLN A 589 -30.66 -3.74 -5.95
N LYS A 590 -30.03 -2.57 -6.11
CA LYS A 590 -29.41 -2.09 -7.35
C LYS A 590 -27.98 -2.63 -7.47
N ASN A 591 -27.85 -3.96 -7.58
CA ASN A 591 -26.57 -4.66 -7.45
C ASN A 591 -25.57 -4.37 -8.60
N ALA A 592 -26.05 -4.01 -9.80
CA ALA A 592 -25.20 -3.66 -10.93
C ALA A 592 -24.45 -2.34 -10.70
N GLU A 593 -25.17 -1.32 -10.23
CA GLU A 593 -24.60 -0.02 -9.86
C GLU A 593 -23.72 -0.13 -8.61
N ALA A 594 -24.09 -1.00 -7.66
CA ALA A 594 -23.26 -1.31 -6.51
C ALA A 594 -21.92 -1.93 -6.96
N LEU A 595 -21.95 -2.86 -7.91
CA LEU A 595 -20.77 -3.51 -8.45
C LEU A 595 -19.84 -2.52 -9.15
N GLN A 596 -20.39 -1.60 -9.96
CA GLN A 596 -19.60 -0.58 -10.65
C GLN A 596 -18.86 0.33 -9.65
N ASN A 597 -19.55 0.79 -8.60
CA ASN A 597 -18.95 1.67 -7.60
C ASN A 597 -17.91 0.94 -6.74
N ILE A 598 -18.20 -0.30 -6.31
CA ILE A 598 -17.24 -1.05 -5.47
C ILE A 598 -16.00 -1.46 -6.26
N GLN A 599 -16.12 -1.74 -7.56
CA GLN A 599 -14.97 -1.98 -8.45
C GLN A 599 -14.04 -0.76 -8.53
N LYS A 600 -14.61 0.46 -8.65
CA LYS A 600 -13.81 1.69 -8.58
C LYS A 600 -13.14 1.86 -7.22
N TYR A 601 -13.84 1.58 -6.12
CA TYR A 601 -13.28 1.65 -4.77
C TYR A 601 -12.06 0.75 -4.59
N VAL A 602 -12.13 -0.53 -5.01
CA VAL A 602 -11.01 -1.46 -4.84
C VAL A 602 -9.83 -1.16 -5.78
N VAL A 603 -10.05 -0.48 -6.90
CA VAL A 603 -8.95 0.04 -7.74
C VAL A 603 -8.21 1.18 -7.01
N LEU A 604 -8.94 2.09 -6.37
CA LEU A 604 -8.37 3.21 -5.62
C LEU A 604 -7.75 2.76 -4.28
N ARG A 605 -8.29 1.71 -3.65
CA ARG A 605 -7.77 1.11 -2.41
C ARG A 605 -7.58 -0.41 -2.54
N PRO A 606 -6.51 -0.88 -3.21
CA PRO A 606 -6.30 -2.29 -3.51
C PRO A 606 -6.13 -3.21 -2.28
N ALA A 607 -5.80 -2.67 -1.13
CA ALA A 607 -5.59 -3.40 0.13
C ALA A 607 -6.71 -3.20 1.16
N ALA A 608 -7.87 -2.66 0.76
CA ALA A 608 -8.99 -2.43 1.67
C ALA A 608 -9.92 -3.66 1.79
N ALA A 609 -9.78 -4.43 2.87
CA ALA A 609 -10.58 -5.62 3.13
C ALA A 609 -12.11 -5.40 3.05
N ALA A 610 -12.59 -4.27 3.58
CA ALA A 610 -14.01 -3.91 3.56
C ALA A 610 -14.58 -3.79 2.13
N GLY A 611 -13.77 -3.33 1.17
CA GLY A 611 -14.17 -3.19 -0.23
C GLY A 611 -14.44 -4.54 -0.88
N TYR A 612 -13.50 -5.48 -0.71
CA TYR A 612 -13.65 -6.83 -1.21
C TYR A 612 -14.78 -7.61 -0.51
N HIS A 613 -15.03 -7.34 0.76
CA HIS A 613 -16.16 -7.93 1.48
C HIS A 613 -17.52 -7.44 0.95
N LEU A 614 -17.69 -6.13 0.75
CA LEU A 614 -18.90 -5.61 0.12
C LEU A 614 -19.04 -6.12 -1.32
N MET A 615 -17.93 -6.24 -2.06
CA MET A 615 -17.95 -6.82 -3.39
C MET A 615 -18.37 -8.30 -3.38
N ALA A 616 -17.93 -9.09 -2.39
CA ALA A 616 -18.40 -10.46 -2.20
C ALA A 616 -19.91 -10.50 -1.93
N LEU A 617 -20.42 -9.64 -1.05
CA LEU A 617 -21.87 -9.53 -0.79
C LEU A 617 -22.67 -9.16 -2.05
N VAL A 618 -22.16 -8.24 -2.86
CA VAL A 618 -22.78 -7.87 -4.14
C VAL A 618 -22.78 -9.05 -5.12
N TYR A 619 -21.66 -9.78 -5.25
CA TYR A 619 -21.60 -10.98 -6.09
C TYR A 619 -22.51 -12.11 -5.57
N MET A 620 -22.63 -12.29 -4.26
CA MET A 620 -23.61 -13.22 -3.69
C MET A 620 -25.04 -12.84 -4.06
N ALA A 621 -25.39 -11.55 -4.01
CA ALA A 621 -26.72 -11.09 -4.41
C ALA A 621 -26.96 -11.21 -5.92
N LEU A 622 -25.90 -11.15 -6.73
CA LEU A 622 -25.91 -11.46 -8.16
C LEU A 622 -25.81 -12.98 -8.45
N GLN A 623 -25.70 -13.82 -7.41
CA GLN A 623 -25.53 -15.28 -7.49
C GLN A 623 -24.26 -15.74 -8.22
N ASP A 624 -23.27 -14.86 -8.39
CA ASP A 624 -21.94 -15.23 -8.87
C ASP A 624 -21.08 -15.68 -7.68
N TYR A 625 -21.32 -16.90 -7.22
CA TYR A 625 -20.66 -17.43 -6.03
C TYR A 625 -19.15 -17.64 -6.23
N LEU A 626 -18.69 -17.84 -7.46
CA LEU A 626 -17.26 -17.98 -7.76
C LEU A 626 -16.53 -16.64 -7.67
N ALA A 627 -17.09 -15.57 -8.25
CA ALA A 627 -16.53 -14.22 -8.08
C ALA A 627 -16.61 -13.76 -6.62
N SER A 628 -17.67 -14.17 -5.91
CA SER A 628 -17.82 -13.92 -4.47
C SER A 628 -16.72 -14.62 -3.66
N ASP A 629 -16.44 -15.90 -3.91
CA ASP A 629 -15.38 -16.66 -3.23
C ASP A 629 -13.99 -16.04 -3.45
N ASN A 630 -13.70 -15.64 -4.69
CA ASN A 630 -12.47 -14.92 -5.00
C ASN A 630 -12.37 -13.58 -4.25
N SER A 631 -13.48 -12.88 -4.10
CA SER A 631 -13.54 -11.58 -3.42
C SER A 631 -13.35 -11.74 -1.90
N ILE A 632 -14.02 -12.71 -1.27
CA ILE A 632 -13.89 -12.92 0.18
C ILE A 632 -12.50 -13.40 0.58
N LYS A 633 -11.85 -14.25 -0.24
CA LYS A 633 -10.45 -14.67 -0.04
C LYS A 633 -9.48 -13.48 -0.08
N LYS A 634 -9.68 -12.55 -1.03
CA LYS A 634 -8.92 -11.29 -1.06
C LYS A 634 -9.18 -10.43 0.17
N ALA A 635 -10.45 -10.33 0.62
CA ALA A 635 -10.79 -9.57 1.82
C ALA A 635 -10.07 -10.11 3.06
N LEU A 636 -10.07 -11.43 3.25
CA LEU A 636 -9.40 -12.12 4.35
C LEU A 636 -7.87 -11.96 4.31
N ALA A 637 -7.26 -11.98 3.11
CA ALA A 637 -5.82 -11.77 2.94
C ALA A 637 -5.35 -10.39 3.42
N PHE A 638 -6.19 -9.36 3.31
CA PHE A 638 -5.87 -8.01 3.76
C PHE A 638 -6.26 -7.72 5.23
N LEU A 639 -6.96 -8.65 5.89
CA LEU A 639 -7.49 -8.42 7.24
C LEU A 639 -6.48 -8.84 8.32
N LYS A 640 -5.82 -7.85 8.93
CA LYS A 640 -4.80 -8.07 9.98
C LYS A 640 -5.37 -8.29 11.37
N ASP A 641 -6.52 -7.68 11.67
CA ASP A 641 -7.15 -7.73 12.99
C ASP A 641 -7.99 -9.00 13.15
N ALA A 642 -7.60 -9.87 14.09
CA ALA A 642 -8.29 -11.13 14.35
C ALA A 642 -9.73 -10.93 14.83
N SER A 643 -10.02 -9.86 15.59
CA SER A 643 -11.35 -9.60 16.16
C SER A 643 -12.41 -9.28 15.11
N ARG A 644 -11.99 -8.80 13.93
CA ARG A 644 -12.87 -8.45 12.82
C ARG A 644 -13.06 -9.57 11.81
N ARG A 645 -12.44 -10.74 12.02
CA ARG A 645 -12.47 -11.85 11.05
C ARG A 645 -13.80 -12.58 10.99
N TYR A 646 -14.59 -12.57 12.07
CA TYR A 646 -15.80 -13.38 12.16
C TYR A 646 -16.79 -13.15 10.99
N PRO A 647 -17.22 -11.91 10.67
CA PRO A 647 -18.17 -11.69 9.57
C PRO A 647 -17.66 -12.17 8.22
N TYR A 648 -16.36 -12.08 7.98
CA TYR A 648 -15.72 -12.47 6.73
C TYR A 648 -15.63 -14.00 6.61
N LYS A 649 -15.28 -14.67 7.71
CA LYS A 649 -15.21 -16.14 7.78
C LYS A 649 -16.60 -16.78 7.68
N PHE A 650 -17.60 -16.19 8.34
CA PHE A 650 -18.97 -16.63 8.18
C PHE A 650 -19.46 -16.44 6.74
N LEU A 651 -19.12 -15.32 6.09
CA LEU A 651 -19.46 -15.11 4.69
C LEU A 651 -18.77 -16.14 3.77
N GLU A 652 -17.50 -16.46 4.02
CA GLU A 652 -16.75 -17.50 3.30
C GLU A 652 -17.44 -18.86 3.42
N ALA A 653 -17.84 -19.26 4.63
CA ALA A 653 -18.60 -20.50 4.85
C ALA A 653 -19.92 -20.48 4.07
N ARG A 654 -20.68 -19.40 4.16
CA ARG A 654 -21.95 -19.25 3.46
C ARG A 654 -21.80 -19.31 1.94
N ILE A 655 -20.75 -18.71 1.36
CA ILE A 655 -20.46 -18.80 -0.08
C ILE A 655 -20.17 -20.25 -0.47
N ASN A 656 -19.39 -20.98 0.33
CA ASN A 656 -19.04 -22.37 0.07
C ASN A 656 -20.25 -23.32 0.16
N TYR A 657 -21.21 -23.03 1.05
CA TYR A 657 -22.51 -23.69 1.04
C TYR A 657 -23.24 -23.53 -0.31
N TYR A 658 -23.32 -22.30 -0.84
CA TYR A 658 -23.97 -22.06 -2.14
C TYR A 658 -23.19 -22.62 -3.33
N LEU A 659 -21.86 -22.75 -3.22
CA LEU A 659 -21.02 -23.49 -4.18
C LEU A 659 -21.20 -25.01 -4.09
N GLY A 660 -21.95 -25.50 -3.10
CA GLY A 660 -22.16 -26.93 -2.87
C GLY A 660 -20.97 -27.64 -2.20
N GLN A 661 -19.99 -26.90 -1.69
CA GLN A 661 -18.83 -27.43 -0.99
C GLN A 661 -19.16 -27.65 0.50
N ASN A 662 -20.18 -28.46 0.77
CA ASN A 662 -20.79 -28.58 2.10
C ASN A 662 -19.82 -29.05 3.20
N ALA A 663 -18.92 -30.01 2.89
CA ALA A 663 -17.92 -30.47 3.86
C ALA A 663 -16.93 -29.36 4.24
N HIS A 664 -16.41 -28.65 3.24
CA HIS A 664 -15.52 -27.50 3.46
C HIS A 664 -16.25 -26.34 4.16
N SER A 665 -17.53 -26.12 3.84
CA SER A 665 -18.36 -25.14 4.53
C SER A 665 -18.51 -25.44 6.02
N LEU A 666 -18.58 -26.72 6.44
CA LEU A 666 -18.62 -27.10 7.86
C LEU A 666 -17.29 -26.79 8.57
N GLU A 667 -16.16 -27.06 7.92
CA GLU A 667 -14.84 -26.68 8.45
C GLU A 667 -14.74 -25.16 8.67
N LEU A 668 -15.18 -24.38 7.70
CA LEU A 668 -15.20 -22.91 7.77
C LEU A 668 -16.18 -22.38 8.83
N ILE A 669 -17.27 -23.09 9.08
CA ILE A 669 -18.20 -22.79 10.19
C ILE A 669 -17.49 -22.95 11.54
N ASP A 670 -16.74 -24.03 11.73
CA ASP A 670 -16.00 -24.26 12.98
C ASP A 670 -14.91 -23.19 13.18
N GLU A 671 -14.20 -22.80 12.10
CA GLU A 671 -13.27 -21.68 12.14
C GLU A 671 -13.98 -20.36 12.51
N ALA A 672 -15.12 -20.06 11.90
CA ALA A 672 -15.88 -18.84 12.18
C ALA A 672 -16.35 -18.81 13.65
N LYS A 673 -16.86 -19.92 14.17
CA LYS A 673 -17.24 -20.07 15.59
C LYS A 673 -16.06 -19.88 16.54
N ALA A 674 -14.89 -20.44 16.21
CA ALA A 674 -13.69 -20.26 17.02
C ALA A 674 -13.28 -18.77 17.09
N VAL A 675 -13.31 -18.06 15.97
CA VAL A 675 -13.04 -16.62 15.90
C VAL A 675 -14.09 -15.81 16.68
N ALA A 676 -15.36 -16.17 16.56
CA ALA A 676 -16.46 -15.52 17.27
C ALA A 676 -16.30 -15.66 18.78
N SER A 677 -15.99 -16.88 19.25
CA SER A 677 -15.74 -17.18 20.66
C SER A 677 -14.58 -16.37 21.24
N GLN A 678 -13.45 -16.30 20.53
CA GLN A 678 -12.31 -15.46 20.92
C GLN A 678 -12.67 -13.96 21.02
N SER A 679 -13.68 -13.52 20.26
CA SER A 679 -14.09 -12.12 20.17
C SER A 679 -15.34 -11.80 21.01
N GLY A 680 -15.90 -12.78 21.73
CA GLY A 680 -17.14 -12.61 22.50
C GLY A 680 -18.40 -12.33 21.65
N ILE A 681 -18.39 -12.72 20.38
CA ILE A 681 -19.49 -12.49 19.44
C ILE A 681 -20.39 -13.74 19.41
N PRO A 682 -21.72 -13.62 19.61
CA PRO A 682 -22.65 -14.72 19.37
C PRO A 682 -22.54 -15.22 17.92
N SER A 683 -22.58 -16.54 17.72
CA SER A 683 -22.41 -17.14 16.39
C SER A 683 -23.54 -18.13 16.03
N TYR A 684 -24.75 -17.87 16.51
CA TYR A 684 -25.91 -18.72 16.20
C TYR A 684 -26.21 -18.77 14.69
N GLU A 685 -25.80 -17.77 13.90
CA GLU A 685 -25.95 -17.83 12.44
C GLU A 685 -25.11 -18.96 11.82
N CYS A 686 -23.98 -19.32 12.45
CA CYS A 686 -23.16 -20.45 12.06
C CYS A 686 -23.86 -21.79 12.36
N ASP A 687 -24.55 -21.90 13.50
CA ASP A 687 -25.35 -23.07 13.85
C ASP A 687 -26.55 -23.23 12.92
N TYR A 688 -27.19 -22.13 12.54
CA TYR A 688 -28.26 -22.15 11.55
C TYR A 688 -27.77 -22.67 10.19
N LEU A 689 -26.64 -22.14 9.68
CA LEU A 689 -26.05 -22.63 8.43
C LEU A 689 -25.62 -24.10 8.51
N ALA A 690 -25.05 -24.54 9.64
CA ALA A 690 -24.69 -25.93 9.86
C ALA A 690 -25.92 -26.85 9.83
N SER A 691 -27.04 -26.42 10.43
CA SER A 691 -28.29 -27.17 10.40
C SER A 691 -28.77 -27.43 8.97
N MET A 692 -28.69 -26.42 8.08
CA MET A 692 -29.06 -26.57 6.68
C MET A 692 -28.18 -27.60 5.95
N ILE A 693 -26.88 -27.65 6.29
CA ILE A 693 -25.96 -28.64 5.73
C ILE A 693 -26.26 -30.05 6.25
N TYR A 694 -26.47 -30.20 7.56
CA TYR A 694 -26.81 -31.50 8.17
C TYR A 694 -28.15 -32.03 7.66
N MET A 695 -29.14 -31.16 7.43
CA MET A 695 -30.39 -31.55 6.77
C MET A 695 -30.15 -32.11 5.37
N ARG A 696 -29.25 -31.49 4.58
CA ARG A 696 -28.89 -31.99 3.25
C ARG A 696 -28.18 -33.36 3.30
N PHE A 697 -27.37 -33.59 4.34
CA PHE A 697 -26.74 -34.90 4.59
C PHE A 697 -27.65 -35.90 5.31
N LYS A 698 -28.90 -35.53 5.62
CA LYS A 698 -29.85 -36.34 6.41
C LYS A 698 -29.33 -36.71 7.81
N GLU A 699 -28.39 -35.93 8.34
CA GLU A 699 -27.89 -36.05 9.71
C GLU A 699 -28.83 -35.33 10.67
N TYR A 700 -30.06 -35.83 10.78
CA TYR A 700 -31.16 -35.10 11.42
C TYR A 700 -30.91 -34.78 12.90
N ASP A 701 -30.24 -35.67 13.65
CA ASP A 701 -29.93 -35.42 15.06
C ASP A 701 -29.01 -34.21 15.26
N ARG A 702 -28.01 -34.05 14.39
CA ARG A 702 -27.11 -32.89 14.43
C ARG A 702 -27.80 -31.62 13.96
N ALA A 703 -28.67 -31.73 12.97
CA ALA A 703 -29.49 -30.62 12.52
C ALA A 703 -30.44 -30.12 13.63
N VAL A 704 -31.10 -31.03 14.35
CA VAL A 704 -31.96 -30.70 15.50
C VAL A 704 -31.14 -30.00 16.57
N SER A 705 -30.00 -30.58 16.98
CA SER A 705 -29.11 -29.98 17.98
C SER A 705 -28.67 -28.57 17.60
N SER A 706 -28.30 -28.35 16.33
CA SER A 706 -27.88 -27.04 15.83
C SER A 706 -29.03 -26.02 15.79
N LEU A 707 -30.27 -26.43 15.49
CA LEU A 707 -31.42 -25.51 15.56
C LEU A 707 -31.84 -25.23 17.01
N GLU A 708 -31.71 -26.20 17.91
CA GLU A 708 -31.96 -26.02 19.34
C GLU A 708 -30.99 -25.02 19.97
N THR A 709 -29.71 -24.97 19.55
CA THR A 709 -28.78 -23.92 20.00
C THR A 709 -29.18 -22.53 19.50
N VAL A 710 -29.62 -22.40 18.24
CA VAL A 710 -30.16 -21.14 17.69
C VAL A 710 -31.37 -20.68 18.49
N ILE A 711 -32.32 -21.57 18.76
CA ILE A 711 -33.54 -21.26 19.51
C ILE A 711 -33.25 -20.98 20.98
N ALA A 712 -32.24 -21.60 21.58
CA ALA A 712 -31.81 -21.28 22.95
C ALA A 712 -31.25 -19.85 23.05
N ALA A 713 -30.51 -19.40 22.03
CA ALA A 713 -29.99 -18.03 21.94
C ALA A 713 -31.10 -17.02 21.59
N SER A 714 -31.98 -17.37 20.66
CA SER A 714 -33.07 -16.53 20.15
C SER A 714 -34.41 -17.27 20.21
N PRO A 715 -35.09 -17.33 21.37
CA PRO A 715 -36.31 -18.14 21.55
C PRO A 715 -37.52 -17.73 20.71
N ARG A 716 -37.47 -16.54 20.09
CA ARG A 716 -38.51 -15.97 19.22
C ARG A 716 -38.13 -15.96 17.74
N ASP A 717 -37.05 -16.63 17.36
CA ASP A 717 -36.65 -16.74 15.95
C ASP A 717 -37.66 -17.61 15.19
N GLU A 718 -38.49 -16.96 14.38
CA GLU A 718 -39.54 -17.62 13.60
C GLU A 718 -38.98 -18.55 12.53
N GLU A 719 -37.84 -18.20 11.94
CA GLU A 719 -37.22 -18.95 10.86
C GLU A 719 -36.61 -20.24 11.40
N ALA A 720 -35.87 -20.16 12.51
CA ALA A 720 -35.32 -21.32 13.19
C ALA A 720 -36.41 -22.29 13.68
N LEU A 721 -37.53 -21.78 14.22
CA LEU A 721 -38.66 -22.61 14.62
C LEU A 721 -39.36 -23.27 13.43
N ALA A 722 -39.51 -22.55 12.31
CA ALA A 722 -40.10 -23.12 11.09
C ALA A 722 -39.20 -24.20 10.48
N SER A 723 -37.88 -24.02 10.49
CA SER A 723 -36.89 -25.01 10.03
C SER A 723 -36.85 -26.23 10.96
N LEU A 724 -37.00 -26.04 12.28
CA LEU A 724 -37.10 -27.16 13.23
C LEU A 724 -38.41 -27.94 13.05
N ALA A 725 -39.52 -27.26 12.76
CA ALA A 725 -40.78 -27.91 12.43
C ALA A 725 -40.65 -28.74 11.14
N ASP A 726 -40.03 -28.20 10.08
CA ASP A 726 -39.76 -28.97 8.86
C ASP A 726 -38.97 -30.25 9.17
N LEU A 727 -37.92 -30.12 9.98
CA LEU A 727 -37.07 -31.23 10.36
C LEU A 727 -37.82 -32.30 11.16
N TYR A 728 -38.66 -31.90 12.14
CA TYR A 728 -39.50 -32.84 12.88
C TYR A 728 -40.55 -33.53 12.00
N TYR A 729 -41.06 -32.83 10.98
CA TYR A 729 -41.92 -33.44 9.97
C TYR A 729 -41.15 -34.49 9.14
N GLN A 730 -39.95 -34.16 8.65
CA GLN A 730 -39.12 -35.09 7.85
C GLN A 730 -38.76 -36.37 8.61
N ILE A 731 -38.46 -36.29 9.91
CA ILE A 731 -38.19 -37.47 10.76
C ILE A 731 -39.45 -38.14 11.32
N SER A 732 -40.64 -37.72 10.87
CA SER A 732 -41.94 -38.27 11.30
C SER A 732 -42.20 -38.18 12.81
N ASN A 733 -41.64 -37.18 13.50
CA ASN A 733 -41.87 -36.94 14.93
C ASN A 733 -43.05 -35.96 15.14
N ALA A 734 -44.27 -36.49 15.06
CA ALA A 734 -45.49 -35.68 15.14
C ALA A 734 -45.70 -34.96 16.48
N GLU A 735 -45.18 -35.52 17.59
CA GLU A 735 -45.31 -34.93 18.92
C GLU A 735 -44.50 -33.63 19.04
N LYS A 736 -43.20 -33.71 18.74
CA LYS A 736 -42.31 -32.54 18.77
C LYS A 736 -42.65 -31.52 17.70
N LEU A 737 -43.12 -31.97 16.53
CA LEU A 737 -43.65 -31.08 15.50
C LEU A 737 -44.83 -30.25 16.04
N SER A 738 -45.83 -30.91 16.64
CA SER A 738 -47.00 -30.23 17.19
C SER A 738 -46.64 -29.23 18.29
N GLU A 739 -45.67 -29.57 19.14
CA GLU A 739 -45.15 -28.64 20.16
C GLU A 739 -44.47 -27.41 19.53
N THR A 740 -43.61 -27.64 18.53
CA THR A 740 -42.88 -26.58 17.83
C THR A 740 -43.84 -25.65 17.08
N LEU A 741 -44.85 -26.19 16.39
CA LEU A 741 -45.88 -25.40 15.72
C LEU A 741 -46.71 -24.57 16.70
N LYS A 742 -47.07 -25.11 17.87
CA LYS A 742 -47.75 -24.34 18.93
C LYS A 742 -46.89 -23.19 19.47
N ARG A 743 -45.57 -23.39 19.56
CA ARG A 743 -44.63 -22.32 19.93
C ARG A 743 -44.58 -21.24 18.85
N LEU A 744 -44.47 -21.63 17.58
CA LEU A 744 -44.46 -20.71 16.45
C LEU A 744 -45.77 -19.92 16.36
N GLU A 745 -46.92 -20.57 16.57
CA GLU A 745 -48.25 -19.94 16.59
C GLU A 745 -48.38 -18.90 17.71
N LYS A 746 -47.81 -19.14 18.89
CA LYS A 746 -47.78 -18.14 19.97
C LYS A 746 -46.95 -16.91 19.63
N ILE A 747 -45.90 -17.07 18.82
CA ILE A 747 -45.00 -15.98 18.42
C ILE A 747 -45.63 -15.19 17.27
N ASN A 748 -46.02 -15.90 16.20
CA ASN A 748 -46.62 -15.31 15.02
C ASN A 748 -47.70 -16.25 14.44
N PRO A 749 -48.99 -16.01 14.78
CA PRO A 749 -50.11 -16.76 14.21
C PRO A 749 -50.25 -16.62 12.69
N SER A 750 -49.65 -15.59 12.09
CA SER A 750 -49.75 -15.32 10.65
C SER A 750 -48.67 -16.01 9.81
N ASN A 751 -47.85 -16.89 10.41
CA ASN A 751 -46.82 -17.63 9.69
C ASN A 751 -47.44 -18.83 8.94
N ALA A 752 -47.37 -18.83 7.61
CA ALA A 752 -48.01 -19.85 6.78
C ALA A 752 -47.48 -21.28 7.02
N SER A 753 -46.26 -21.42 7.56
CA SER A 753 -45.65 -22.73 7.86
C SER A 753 -46.48 -23.53 8.87
N ILE A 754 -47.15 -22.85 9.81
CA ILE A 754 -48.01 -23.49 10.81
C ILE A 754 -49.13 -24.27 10.12
N TYR A 755 -49.85 -23.61 9.22
CA TYR A 755 -50.96 -24.21 8.50
C TYR A 755 -50.49 -25.22 7.47
N ALA A 756 -49.36 -24.98 6.81
CA ALA A 756 -48.78 -25.90 5.84
C ALA A 756 -48.42 -27.25 6.47
N TYR A 757 -47.71 -27.28 7.60
CA TYR A 757 -47.34 -28.54 8.26
C TYR A 757 -48.54 -29.23 8.93
N ASN A 758 -49.47 -28.48 9.53
CA ASN A 758 -50.71 -29.07 10.05
C ASN A 758 -51.57 -29.71 8.95
N ALA A 759 -51.64 -29.09 7.78
CA ALA A 759 -52.35 -29.66 6.63
C ALA A 759 -51.64 -30.90 6.07
N ARG A 760 -50.29 -30.92 6.05
CA ARG A 760 -49.51 -32.12 5.69
C ARG A 760 -49.77 -33.27 6.67
N LEU A 761 -49.81 -33.03 7.98
CA LEU A 761 -50.18 -34.05 8.97
C LEU A 761 -51.59 -34.62 8.75
N LEU A 762 -52.56 -33.76 8.39
CA LEU A 762 -53.92 -34.20 8.04
C LEU A 762 -53.92 -35.03 6.74
N LEU A 763 -53.10 -34.65 5.76
CA LEU A 763 -52.94 -35.38 4.51
C LEU A 763 -52.34 -36.78 4.75
N ASP A 764 -51.28 -36.87 5.56
CA ASP A 764 -50.59 -38.12 5.90
C ASP A 764 -51.48 -39.08 6.70
N SER A 765 -52.37 -38.53 7.53
CA SER A 765 -53.41 -39.29 8.24
C SER A 765 -54.64 -39.64 7.38
N GLY A 766 -54.60 -39.35 6.07
CA GLY A 766 -55.65 -39.67 5.10
C GLY A 766 -56.86 -38.73 5.11
N ARG A 767 -56.86 -37.68 5.93
CA ARG A 767 -57.96 -36.71 6.09
C ARG A 767 -57.81 -35.56 5.08
N LYS A 768 -57.90 -35.90 3.79
CA LYS A 768 -57.63 -35.00 2.66
C LYS A 768 -58.58 -33.79 2.63
N GLU A 769 -59.86 -34.00 2.91
CA GLU A 769 -60.88 -32.94 2.90
C GLU A 769 -60.70 -31.95 4.05
N ASP A 770 -60.30 -32.43 5.23
CA ASP A 770 -60.01 -31.59 6.39
C ASP A 770 -58.75 -30.74 6.15
N ALA A 771 -57.72 -31.32 5.52
CA ALA A 771 -56.52 -30.60 5.11
C ALA A 771 -56.85 -29.48 4.13
N LEU A 772 -57.70 -29.76 3.13
CA LEU A 772 -58.13 -28.75 2.15
C LEU A 772 -58.94 -27.62 2.81
N LYS A 773 -59.82 -27.97 3.76
CA LYS A 773 -60.62 -26.99 4.51
C LYS A 773 -59.73 -26.09 5.38
N LEU A 774 -58.73 -26.66 6.05
CA LEU A 774 -57.76 -25.91 6.86
C LEU A 774 -57.04 -24.87 6.00
N ILE A 775 -56.43 -25.28 4.89
CA ILE A 775 -55.70 -24.35 4.01
C ILE A 775 -56.63 -23.31 3.39
N SER A 776 -57.81 -23.71 2.91
CA SER A 776 -58.73 -22.79 2.21
C SER A 776 -59.38 -21.76 3.14
N SER A 777 -59.31 -21.97 4.46
CA SER A 777 -59.77 -21.00 5.46
C SER A 777 -58.75 -19.90 5.77
N GLN A 778 -57.52 -20.00 5.25
CA GLN A 778 -56.45 -19.05 5.49
C GLN A 778 -56.38 -17.99 4.38
N PRO A 779 -56.00 -16.74 4.70
CA PRO A 779 -55.87 -15.69 3.70
C PRO A 779 -54.67 -15.95 2.77
N GLU A 780 -54.84 -15.67 1.48
CA GLU A 780 -53.79 -15.86 0.46
C GLU A 780 -52.60 -14.88 0.59
N GLY A 781 -52.72 -13.86 1.45
CA GLY A 781 -51.67 -12.86 1.72
C GLY A 781 -50.78 -13.15 2.94
N LEU A 782 -50.84 -14.36 3.52
CA LEU A 782 -49.96 -14.74 4.64
C LEU A 782 -48.49 -14.74 4.22
N ALA A 783 -47.61 -14.41 5.16
CA ALA A 783 -46.17 -14.57 4.95
C ALA A 783 -45.84 -16.06 4.72
N GLY A 784 -45.33 -16.40 3.53
CA GLY A 784 -45.10 -17.77 3.08
C GLY A 784 -46.29 -18.43 2.35
N ALA A 785 -47.19 -17.64 1.74
CA ALA A 785 -48.35 -18.13 1.00
C ALA A 785 -48.00 -19.10 -0.15
N ASP A 786 -46.81 -19.00 -0.74
CA ASP A 786 -46.32 -19.94 -1.74
C ASP A 786 -46.22 -21.38 -1.20
N LYS A 787 -45.71 -21.55 0.02
CA LYS A 787 -45.64 -22.85 0.70
C LYS A 787 -47.03 -23.43 0.93
N LEU A 788 -47.97 -22.58 1.34
CA LEU A 788 -49.36 -22.98 1.58
C LEU A 788 -50.07 -23.40 0.29
N LEU A 789 -49.88 -22.64 -0.80
CA LEU A 789 -50.40 -22.95 -2.13
C LEU A 789 -49.79 -24.24 -2.70
N ALA A 790 -48.49 -24.48 -2.46
CA ALA A 790 -47.85 -25.74 -2.83
C ALA A 790 -48.49 -26.94 -2.10
N VAL A 791 -48.71 -26.84 -0.78
CA VAL A 791 -49.41 -27.91 -0.03
C VAL A 791 -50.86 -28.08 -0.52
N LYS A 792 -51.55 -26.99 -0.87
CA LYS A 792 -52.88 -27.05 -1.48
C LYS A 792 -52.87 -27.87 -2.78
N GLY A 793 -51.87 -27.66 -3.63
CA GLY A 793 -51.66 -28.45 -4.85
C GLY A 793 -51.41 -29.93 -4.56
N MET A 794 -50.61 -30.24 -3.53
CA MET A 794 -50.39 -31.63 -3.08
C MET A 794 -51.69 -32.31 -2.64
N ILE A 795 -52.55 -31.60 -1.90
CA ILE A 795 -53.84 -32.11 -1.46
C ILE A 795 -54.76 -32.36 -2.66
N TYR A 796 -54.81 -31.44 -3.65
CA TYR A 796 -55.58 -31.65 -4.87
C TYR A 796 -55.10 -32.86 -5.67
N ASN A 797 -53.78 -33.05 -5.81
CA ASN A 797 -53.22 -34.27 -6.41
C ASN A 797 -53.68 -35.52 -5.66
N ALA A 798 -53.63 -35.51 -4.32
CA ALA A 798 -54.07 -36.64 -3.50
C ALA A 798 -55.58 -36.92 -3.61
N LEU A 799 -56.39 -35.92 -3.94
CA LEU A 799 -57.82 -36.02 -4.24
C LEU A 799 -58.12 -36.41 -5.71
N GLY A 800 -57.09 -36.59 -6.55
CA GLY A 800 -57.24 -36.88 -7.98
C GLY A 800 -57.65 -35.67 -8.84
N LYS A 801 -57.62 -34.46 -8.28
CA LYS A 801 -58.01 -33.19 -8.92
C LYS A 801 -56.80 -32.54 -9.59
N LYS A 802 -56.43 -33.05 -10.77
CA LYS A 802 -55.17 -32.68 -11.44
C LYS A 802 -55.12 -31.22 -11.90
N ASP A 803 -56.20 -30.70 -12.48
CA ASP A 803 -56.23 -29.33 -13.03
C ASP A 803 -56.13 -28.29 -11.91
N GLU A 804 -56.83 -28.52 -10.80
CA GLU A 804 -56.76 -27.66 -9.62
C GLU A 804 -55.39 -27.72 -8.94
N ALA A 805 -54.71 -28.88 -8.99
CA ALA A 805 -53.35 -29.02 -8.48
C ALA A 805 -52.35 -28.19 -9.30
N LEU A 806 -52.40 -28.31 -10.62
CA LEU A 806 -51.57 -27.50 -11.54
C LEU A 806 -51.81 -26.00 -11.33
N ALA A 807 -53.07 -25.57 -11.20
CA ALA A 807 -53.41 -24.18 -10.91
C ALA A 807 -52.84 -23.71 -9.56
N ALA A 808 -52.92 -24.53 -8.51
CA ALA A 808 -52.37 -24.20 -7.20
C ALA A 808 -50.84 -24.08 -7.22
N PHE A 809 -50.13 -25.00 -7.88
CA PHE A 809 -48.67 -24.92 -8.04
C PHE A 809 -48.25 -23.73 -8.91
N GLY A 810 -48.98 -23.45 -10.00
CA GLY A 810 -48.74 -22.27 -10.84
C GLY A 810 -48.85 -20.97 -10.05
N ARG A 811 -49.92 -20.82 -9.25
CA ARG A 811 -50.10 -19.66 -8.37
C ARG A 811 -49.03 -19.55 -7.29
N ALA A 812 -48.54 -20.68 -6.76
CA ALA A 812 -47.42 -20.68 -5.82
C ALA A 812 -46.15 -20.10 -6.48
N VAL A 813 -45.88 -20.47 -7.73
CA VAL A 813 -44.75 -19.94 -8.52
C VAL A 813 -44.98 -18.48 -8.94
N GLU A 814 -46.20 -18.04 -9.21
CA GLU A 814 -46.50 -16.62 -9.45
C GLU A 814 -46.24 -15.75 -8.21
N PHE A 815 -46.62 -16.25 -7.03
CA PHE A 815 -46.42 -15.54 -5.76
C PHE A 815 -44.94 -15.52 -5.37
N ASN A 816 -44.26 -16.65 -5.52
CA ASN A 816 -42.82 -16.77 -5.30
C ASN A 816 -42.19 -17.57 -6.47
N PRO A 817 -41.60 -16.88 -7.46
CA PRO A 817 -40.95 -17.53 -8.60
C PRO A 817 -39.79 -18.45 -8.24
N ARG A 818 -39.29 -18.37 -7.00
CA ARG A 818 -38.18 -19.17 -6.47
C ARG A 818 -38.62 -20.27 -5.50
N SER A 819 -39.92 -20.57 -5.43
CA SER A 819 -40.43 -21.63 -4.55
C SER A 819 -40.05 -23.01 -5.10
N LEU A 820 -38.95 -23.59 -4.57
CA LEU A 820 -38.40 -24.86 -5.05
C LEU A 820 -39.38 -26.03 -4.92
N ASP A 821 -40.14 -26.07 -3.83
CA ASP A 821 -41.18 -27.10 -3.62
C ASP A 821 -42.27 -27.01 -4.69
N ALA A 822 -42.74 -25.80 -5.00
CA ALA A 822 -43.76 -25.59 -6.01
C ALA A 822 -43.24 -25.94 -7.42
N LEU A 823 -42.02 -25.51 -7.76
CA LEU A 823 -41.37 -25.83 -9.04
C LEU A 823 -41.14 -27.35 -9.18
N TYR A 824 -40.70 -28.03 -8.13
CA TYR A 824 -40.51 -29.47 -8.14
C TYR A 824 -41.83 -30.23 -8.35
N MET A 825 -42.87 -29.87 -7.60
CA MET A 825 -44.18 -30.52 -7.75
C MET A 825 -44.80 -30.23 -9.12
N LEU A 826 -44.64 -29.02 -9.64
CA LEU A 826 -45.09 -28.67 -10.98
C LEU A 826 -44.37 -29.48 -12.06
N SER A 827 -43.04 -29.67 -11.91
CA SER A 827 -42.25 -30.56 -12.77
C SER A 827 -42.77 -31.99 -12.75
N LYS A 828 -43.04 -32.56 -11.57
CA LYS A 828 -43.58 -33.93 -11.43
C LYS A 828 -44.97 -34.11 -12.01
N ASN A 829 -45.81 -33.08 -11.93
CA ASN A 829 -47.11 -33.08 -12.62
C ASN A 829 -46.92 -33.09 -14.14
N TYR A 830 -46.05 -32.25 -14.70
CA TYR A 830 -45.75 -32.27 -16.15
C TYR A 830 -45.11 -33.59 -16.61
N GLU A 831 -44.27 -34.21 -15.78
CA GLU A 831 -43.72 -35.56 -16.04
C GLU A 831 -44.84 -36.60 -16.18
N THR A 832 -45.80 -36.58 -15.25
CA THR A 832 -46.93 -37.51 -15.21
C THR A 832 -47.83 -37.35 -16.45
N ASP A 833 -48.02 -36.10 -16.89
CA ASP A 833 -48.83 -35.77 -18.06
C ASP A 833 -48.04 -35.85 -19.39
N LYS A 834 -46.76 -36.27 -19.33
CA LYS A 834 -45.83 -36.42 -20.47
C LYS A 834 -45.54 -35.12 -21.24
N GLU A 835 -45.71 -33.98 -20.57
CA GLU A 835 -45.46 -32.63 -21.09
C GLU A 835 -43.99 -32.24 -20.88
N TYR A 836 -43.08 -32.98 -21.51
CA TYR A 836 -41.64 -32.91 -21.23
C TYR A 836 -41.00 -31.54 -21.55
N GLU A 837 -41.54 -30.77 -22.50
CA GLU A 837 -41.02 -29.42 -22.78
C GLU A 837 -41.32 -28.44 -21.63
N LYS A 838 -42.53 -28.47 -21.08
CA LYS A 838 -42.91 -27.67 -19.91
C LYS A 838 -42.15 -28.13 -18.67
N GLN A 839 -41.97 -29.44 -18.53
CA GLN A 839 -41.16 -30.02 -17.45
C GLN A 839 -39.71 -29.49 -17.49
N ARG A 840 -39.07 -29.51 -18.67
CA ARG A 840 -37.72 -28.96 -18.87
C ARG A 840 -37.64 -27.51 -18.42
N ASP A 841 -38.57 -26.66 -18.87
CA ASP A 841 -38.54 -25.23 -18.57
C ASP A 841 -38.71 -24.95 -17.07
N VAL A 842 -39.54 -25.73 -16.38
CA VAL A 842 -39.70 -25.63 -14.92
C VAL A 842 -38.47 -26.15 -14.18
N LEU A 843 -37.84 -27.23 -14.65
CA LEU A 843 -36.61 -27.78 -14.06
C LEU A 843 -35.42 -26.83 -14.25
N LEU A 844 -35.29 -26.19 -15.41
CA LEU A 844 -34.28 -25.16 -15.65
C LEU A 844 -34.48 -23.97 -14.70
N LYS A 845 -35.73 -23.50 -14.54
CA LYS A 845 -36.05 -22.48 -13.53
C LYS A 845 -35.70 -22.92 -12.10
N ALA A 846 -35.95 -24.18 -11.75
CA ALA A 846 -35.59 -24.72 -10.44
C ALA A 846 -34.07 -24.74 -10.23
N ILE A 847 -33.30 -25.11 -11.26
CA ILE A 847 -31.82 -25.11 -11.24
C ILE A 847 -31.27 -23.69 -11.13
N ASP A 848 -31.84 -22.74 -11.87
CA ASP A 848 -31.48 -21.32 -11.77
C ASP A 848 -31.76 -20.76 -10.37
N CYS A 849 -32.78 -21.27 -9.69
CA CYS A 849 -33.05 -20.91 -8.30
C CYS A 849 -32.07 -21.59 -7.32
N GLN A 850 -31.90 -22.91 -7.44
CA GLN A 850 -30.98 -23.70 -6.64
C GLN A 850 -30.52 -24.95 -7.41
N ALA A 851 -29.22 -25.02 -7.66
CA ALA A 851 -28.58 -26.12 -8.35
C ALA A 851 -28.49 -27.39 -7.45
N GLU A 852 -29.60 -28.11 -7.29
CA GLU A 852 -29.64 -29.39 -6.57
C GLU A 852 -29.54 -30.60 -7.50
N GLU A 853 -28.92 -31.67 -6.99
CA GLU A 853 -28.75 -32.94 -7.69
C GLU A 853 -30.07 -33.50 -8.23
N LYS A 854 -31.15 -33.44 -7.44
CA LYS A 854 -32.46 -33.95 -7.83
C LYS A 854 -32.99 -33.29 -9.10
N PHE A 855 -32.73 -31.99 -9.28
CA PHE A 855 -33.19 -31.26 -10.46
C PHE A 855 -32.37 -31.59 -11.70
N TYR A 856 -31.05 -31.74 -11.56
CA TYR A 856 -30.19 -32.19 -12.67
C TYR A 856 -30.49 -33.63 -13.08
N TYR A 857 -30.80 -34.49 -12.11
CA TYR A 857 -31.21 -35.87 -12.36
C TYR A 857 -32.52 -35.92 -13.15
N ASP A 858 -33.57 -35.24 -12.66
CA ASP A 858 -34.86 -35.16 -13.34
C ASP A 858 -34.76 -34.47 -14.71
N LEU A 859 -33.90 -33.45 -14.84
CA LEU A 859 -33.66 -32.77 -16.12
C LEU A 859 -32.96 -33.68 -17.12
N GLY A 860 -32.00 -34.48 -16.66
CA GLY A 860 -31.34 -35.48 -17.49
C GLY A 860 -32.32 -36.53 -18.02
N LEU A 861 -33.21 -37.05 -17.18
CA LEU A 861 -34.29 -37.95 -17.60
C LEU A 861 -35.29 -37.26 -18.53
N CYS A 862 -35.64 -36.00 -18.26
CA CYS A 862 -36.49 -35.20 -19.13
C CYS A 862 -35.88 -35.05 -20.53
N TYR A 863 -34.57 -34.78 -20.62
CA TYR A 863 -33.86 -34.72 -21.89
C TYR A 863 -33.79 -36.07 -22.61
N GLU A 864 -33.66 -37.19 -21.88
CA GLU A 864 -33.76 -38.53 -22.46
C GLU A 864 -35.13 -38.73 -23.13
N LYS A 865 -36.24 -38.35 -22.46
CA LYS A 865 -37.59 -38.43 -23.04
C LYS A 865 -37.78 -37.52 -24.26
N LEU A 866 -37.05 -36.41 -24.31
CA LEU A 866 -36.99 -35.49 -25.47
C LEU A 866 -36.02 -35.94 -26.57
N ASN A 867 -35.33 -37.08 -26.42
CA ASN A 867 -34.25 -37.55 -27.31
C ASN A 867 -33.05 -36.58 -27.42
N GLN A 868 -32.86 -35.71 -26.43
CA GLN A 868 -31.77 -34.73 -26.36
C GLN A 868 -30.58 -35.32 -25.56
N TYR A 869 -29.94 -36.34 -26.14
CA TYR A 869 -28.96 -37.18 -25.46
C TYR A 869 -27.71 -36.43 -24.98
N GLN A 870 -27.24 -35.44 -25.74
CA GLN A 870 -26.07 -34.64 -25.35
C GLN A 870 -26.37 -33.78 -24.11
N GLN A 871 -27.52 -33.12 -24.07
CA GLN A 871 -27.97 -32.33 -22.91
C GLN A 871 -28.26 -33.22 -21.69
N ALA A 872 -28.76 -34.45 -21.90
CA ALA A 872 -28.90 -35.43 -20.83
C ALA A 872 -27.54 -35.75 -20.20
N ILE A 873 -26.54 -36.10 -21.02
CA ILE A 873 -25.16 -36.37 -20.55
C ILE A 873 -24.59 -35.18 -19.77
N GLU A 874 -24.76 -33.96 -20.27
CA GLU A 874 -24.31 -32.75 -19.60
C GLU A 874 -24.98 -32.56 -18.24
N SER A 875 -26.30 -32.76 -18.17
CA SER A 875 -27.07 -32.66 -16.92
C SER A 875 -26.60 -33.69 -15.89
N PHE A 876 -26.40 -34.96 -16.29
CA PHE A 876 -25.85 -36.00 -15.42
C PHE A 876 -24.38 -35.80 -15.06
N SER A 877 -23.64 -35.00 -15.84
CA SER A 877 -22.25 -34.65 -15.53
C SER A 877 -22.14 -33.52 -14.50
N ARG A 878 -23.25 -32.83 -14.18
CA ARG A 878 -23.35 -31.85 -13.10
C ARG A 878 -23.66 -32.46 -11.73
N LEU A 879 -23.89 -33.77 -11.65
CA LEU A 879 -24.09 -34.49 -10.38
C LEU A 879 -22.74 -34.73 -9.68
N TYR A 880 -22.73 -34.82 -8.34
CA TYR A 880 -21.50 -35.04 -7.56
C TYR A 880 -20.84 -36.40 -7.85
N LEU A 881 -19.55 -36.51 -7.54
CA LEU A 881 -18.73 -37.73 -7.72
C LEU A 881 -19.35 -38.99 -7.09
N SER A 882 -20.07 -38.87 -5.97
CA SER A 882 -20.77 -40.00 -5.33
C SER A 882 -21.94 -40.53 -6.16
N VAL A 883 -22.68 -39.65 -6.85
CA VAL A 883 -23.78 -40.02 -7.76
C VAL A 883 -23.22 -40.45 -9.11
N LEU A 884 -22.13 -39.83 -9.60
CA LEU A 884 -21.39 -40.30 -10.78
C LEU A 884 -20.81 -41.71 -10.62
N SER A 885 -20.64 -42.18 -9.38
CA SER A 885 -20.22 -43.55 -9.06
C SER A 885 -21.37 -44.56 -9.09
N ASP A 886 -22.62 -44.11 -9.26
CA ASP A 886 -23.76 -44.99 -9.53
C ASP A 886 -23.53 -45.70 -10.87
N PRO A 887 -23.36 -47.04 -10.88
CA PRO A 887 -23.16 -47.78 -12.12
C PRO A 887 -24.28 -47.51 -13.13
N GLU A 888 -25.53 -47.38 -12.68
CA GLU A 888 -26.68 -47.21 -13.57
C GLU A 888 -26.58 -45.94 -14.45
N ILE A 889 -25.96 -44.88 -13.94
CA ILE A 889 -25.74 -43.64 -14.71
C ILE A 889 -24.68 -43.86 -15.80
N ASN A 890 -23.65 -44.67 -15.52
CA ASN A 890 -22.64 -45.01 -16.52
C ASN A 890 -23.21 -45.89 -17.63
N LEU A 891 -24.11 -46.82 -17.29
CA LEU A 891 -24.85 -47.60 -18.28
C LEU A 891 -25.70 -46.69 -19.19
N LYS A 892 -26.46 -45.76 -18.60
CA LYS A 892 -27.25 -44.77 -19.36
C LYS A 892 -26.40 -43.89 -20.27
N LYS A 893 -25.25 -43.39 -19.78
CA LYS A 893 -24.31 -42.63 -20.60
C LYS A 893 -23.75 -43.46 -21.75
N ALA A 894 -23.44 -44.75 -21.52
CA ALA A 894 -22.99 -45.65 -22.57
C ALA A 894 -24.04 -45.79 -23.69
N GLU A 895 -25.30 -46.05 -23.33
CA GLU A 895 -26.44 -46.11 -24.27
C GLU A 895 -26.61 -44.80 -25.07
N TRP A 896 -26.50 -43.64 -24.42
CA TRP A 896 -26.61 -42.35 -25.08
C TRP A 896 -25.43 -42.05 -26.00
N TYR A 897 -24.21 -42.41 -25.61
CA TYR A 897 -23.04 -42.26 -26.47
C TYR A 897 -23.10 -43.18 -27.69
N VAL A 898 -23.67 -44.39 -27.56
CA VAL A 898 -24.01 -45.26 -28.71
C VAL A 898 -24.96 -44.54 -29.66
N LYS A 899 -26.06 -43.95 -29.16
CA LYS A 899 -27.01 -43.19 -29.99
C LYS A 899 -26.41 -41.92 -30.64
N LEU A 900 -25.42 -41.31 -30.00
CA LEU A 900 -24.66 -40.16 -30.52
C LEU A 900 -23.48 -40.57 -31.42
N ASN A 901 -23.27 -41.87 -31.65
CA ASN A 901 -22.15 -42.43 -32.41
C ASN A 901 -20.76 -42.06 -31.85
N ASN A 902 -20.66 -41.83 -30.53
CA ASN A 902 -19.39 -41.57 -29.84
C ASN A 902 -18.88 -42.85 -29.19
N ILE A 903 -18.33 -43.73 -30.02
CA ILE A 903 -18.04 -45.12 -29.64
C ILE A 903 -16.98 -45.24 -28.54
N ALA A 904 -15.95 -44.38 -28.57
CA ALA A 904 -14.88 -44.40 -27.57
C ALA A 904 -15.40 -44.13 -26.14
N LYS A 905 -16.27 -43.12 -25.98
CA LYS A 905 -16.86 -42.80 -24.67
C LYS A 905 -17.92 -43.81 -24.25
N ALA A 906 -18.65 -44.38 -25.20
CA ALA A 906 -19.58 -45.48 -24.92
C ALA A 906 -18.83 -46.69 -24.34
N HIS A 907 -17.70 -47.06 -24.94
CA HIS A 907 -16.82 -48.12 -24.45
C HIS A 907 -16.33 -47.87 -23.02
N GLU A 908 -15.81 -46.67 -22.75
CA GLU A 908 -15.34 -46.28 -21.42
C GLU A 908 -16.44 -46.39 -20.35
N CYS A 909 -17.64 -45.87 -20.65
CA CYS A 909 -18.77 -45.92 -19.73
C CYS A 909 -19.26 -47.36 -19.49
N ALA A 910 -19.28 -48.20 -20.52
CA ALA A 910 -19.63 -49.61 -20.40
C ALA A 910 -18.61 -50.38 -19.55
N ASP A 911 -17.31 -50.12 -19.69
CA ASP A 911 -16.26 -50.73 -18.88
C ASP A 911 -16.37 -50.32 -17.40
N LEU A 912 -16.66 -49.05 -17.14
CA LEU A 912 -16.92 -48.57 -15.78
C LEU A 912 -18.13 -49.26 -15.15
N PHE A 913 -19.21 -49.47 -15.90
CA PHE A 913 -20.37 -50.24 -15.42
C PHE A 913 -20.01 -51.70 -15.13
N ILE A 914 -19.37 -52.39 -16.07
CA ILE A 914 -18.98 -53.81 -15.93
C ILE A 914 -18.08 -54.00 -14.71
N LYS A 915 -17.11 -53.10 -14.50
CA LYS A 915 -16.21 -53.15 -13.34
C LYS A 915 -16.98 -53.07 -12.02
N ALA A 916 -18.06 -52.28 -11.97
CA ALA A 916 -18.88 -52.13 -10.78
C ALA A 916 -19.93 -53.25 -10.62
N ARG A 917 -20.49 -53.76 -11.72
CA ARG A 917 -21.56 -54.77 -11.76
C ARG A 917 -21.22 -55.92 -12.74
N PRO A 918 -20.20 -56.76 -12.45
CA PRO A 918 -19.73 -57.79 -13.38
C PRO A 918 -20.69 -58.96 -13.59
N ARG A 919 -21.77 -59.04 -12.82
CA ARG A 919 -22.81 -60.09 -12.92
C ARG A 919 -24.12 -59.60 -13.54
N VAL A 920 -24.10 -58.43 -14.17
CA VAL A 920 -25.25 -57.85 -14.89
C VAL A 920 -24.91 -57.79 -16.37
N ILE A 921 -25.82 -58.28 -17.21
CA ILE A 921 -25.56 -58.45 -18.65
C ILE A 921 -25.57 -57.14 -19.44
N ASP A 922 -26.27 -56.10 -18.97
CA ASP A 922 -26.51 -54.88 -19.75
C ASP A 922 -25.22 -54.19 -20.21
N GLY A 923 -24.19 -54.12 -19.36
CA GLY A 923 -22.90 -53.54 -19.74
C GLY A 923 -22.17 -54.32 -20.85
N TYR A 924 -22.25 -55.65 -20.81
CA TYR A 924 -21.65 -56.51 -21.84
C TYR A 924 -22.43 -56.43 -23.16
N ILE A 925 -23.76 -56.28 -23.11
CA ILE A 925 -24.59 -56.05 -24.30
C ILE A 925 -24.23 -54.72 -24.96
N VAL A 926 -24.21 -53.62 -24.19
CA VAL A 926 -23.86 -52.29 -24.72
C VAL A 926 -22.43 -52.25 -25.25
N LYS A 927 -21.50 -52.96 -24.61
CA LYS A 927 -20.11 -53.11 -25.09
C LYS A 927 -20.01 -53.93 -26.39
N GLY A 928 -20.81 -54.98 -26.53
CA GLY A 928 -20.91 -55.72 -27.78
C GLY A 928 -21.48 -54.85 -28.91
N GLU A 929 -22.46 -54.00 -28.59
CA GLU A 929 -23.03 -53.04 -29.55
C GLU A 929 -21.99 -52.01 -30.01
N THR A 930 -21.15 -51.50 -29.09
CA THR A 930 -20.06 -50.58 -29.47
C THR A 930 -19.07 -51.24 -30.41
N PHE A 931 -18.62 -52.48 -30.14
CA PHE A 931 -17.74 -53.21 -31.06
C PHE A 931 -18.38 -53.51 -32.42
N THR A 932 -19.70 -53.79 -32.44
CA THR A 932 -20.44 -53.98 -33.68
C THR A 932 -20.42 -52.71 -34.54
N LEU A 933 -20.60 -51.54 -33.93
CA LEU A 933 -20.50 -50.25 -34.61
C LEU A 933 -19.07 -49.92 -35.10
N GLU A 934 -18.03 -50.41 -34.41
CA GLU A 934 -16.63 -50.34 -34.88
C GLU A 934 -16.29 -51.36 -35.98
N LYS A 935 -17.24 -52.23 -36.37
CA LYS A 935 -17.04 -53.38 -37.28
C LYS A 935 -16.07 -54.44 -36.75
N LYS A 936 -15.87 -54.47 -35.43
CA LYS A 936 -15.10 -55.48 -34.70
C LYS A 936 -16.00 -56.61 -34.25
N TYR A 937 -16.48 -57.36 -35.23
CA TYR A 937 -17.58 -58.29 -35.01
C TYR A 937 -17.21 -59.49 -34.13
N GLU A 938 -15.95 -59.92 -34.18
CA GLU A 938 -15.45 -61.05 -33.37
C GLU A 938 -15.43 -60.66 -31.89
N GLU A 939 -14.93 -59.47 -31.57
CA GLU A 939 -14.91 -58.91 -30.22
C GLU A 939 -16.32 -58.63 -29.70
N ALA A 940 -17.24 -58.16 -30.54
CA ALA A 940 -18.65 -58.00 -30.18
C ALA A 940 -19.28 -59.33 -29.75
N ILE A 941 -19.03 -60.39 -30.52
CA ILE A 941 -19.53 -61.74 -30.22
C ILE A 941 -18.92 -62.28 -28.91
N GLU A 942 -17.64 -62.02 -28.65
CA GLU A 942 -17.02 -62.39 -27.37
C GLU A 942 -17.69 -61.73 -26.16
N GLU A 943 -18.03 -60.45 -26.25
CA GLU A 943 -18.76 -59.76 -25.17
C GLU A 943 -20.17 -60.31 -24.99
N TYR A 944 -20.88 -60.65 -26.08
CA TYR A 944 -22.17 -61.33 -25.98
C TYR A 944 -22.07 -62.73 -25.37
N TYR A 945 -20.99 -63.48 -25.61
CA TYR A 945 -20.77 -64.75 -24.92
C TYR A 945 -20.50 -64.56 -23.41
N LYS A 946 -19.85 -63.47 -23.01
CA LYS A 946 -19.70 -63.13 -21.58
C LYS A 946 -21.06 -62.81 -20.97
N ALA A 947 -21.93 -62.08 -21.68
CA ALA A 947 -23.30 -61.82 -21.26
C ALA A 947 -24.12 -63.13 -21.14
N GLU A 948 -24.02 -64.03 -22.13
CA GLU A 948 -24.73 -65.32 -22.15
C GLU A 948 -24.37 -66.21 -20.96
N LYS A 949 -23.08 -66.23 -20.57
CA LYS A 949 -22.61 -66.98 -19.39
C LYS A 949 -23.23 -66.49 -18.08
N ILE A 950 -23.68 -65.24 -18.03
CA ILE A 950 -24.34 -64.65 -16.86
C ILE A 950 -25.85 -64.94 -16.93
N SER A 951 -26.49 -64.65 -18.07
CA SER A 951 -27.89 -64.95 -18.31
C SER A 951 -28.16 -65.11 -19.81
N SER A 952 -28.83 -66.19 -20.17
CA SER A 952 -29.24 -66.51 -21.55
C SER A 952 -30.74 -66.30 -21.79
N ASP A 953 -31.47 -65.79 -20.81
CA ASP A 953 -32.93 -65.63 -20.88
C ASP A 953 -33.38 -64.23 -21.31
N ASP A 954 -32.48 -63.26 -21.40
CA ASP A 954 -32.83 -61.91 -21.87
C ASP A 954 -32.88 -61.86 -23.43
N PRO A 955 -34.04 -61.55 -24.04
CA PRO A 955 -34.15 -61.46 -25.49
C PRO A 955 -33.24 -60.40 -26.12
N ARG A 956 -32.89 -59.33 -25.39
CA ARG A 956 -32.06 -58.22 -25.89
C ARG A 956 -30.67 -58.68 -26.28
N LEU A 957 -30.09 -59.61 -25.52
CA LEU A 957 -28.79 -60.22 -25.82
C LEU A 957 -28.81 -60.91 -27.20
N TRP A 958 -29.82 -61.74 -27.42
CA TRP A 958 -29.95 -62.53 -28.65
C TRP A 958 -30.25 -61.64 -29.85
N LEU A 959 -31.03 -60.58 -29.67
CA LEU A 959 -31.30 -59.58 -30.70
C LEU A 959 -30.04 -58.78 -31.05
N ALA A 960 -29.26 -58.33 -30.05
CA ALA A 960 -28.01 -57.62 -30.28
C ALA A 960 -27.01 -58.50 -31.04
N ARG A 961 -26.88 -59.78 -30.66
CA ARG A 961 -26.01 -60.74 -31.36
C ARG A 961 -26.51 -61.08 -32.77
N ALA A 962 -27.82 -61.21 -32.95
CA ALA A 962 -28.43 -61.42 -34.27
C ALA A 962 -28.13 -60.25 -35.22
N PHE A 963 -28.19 -59.02 -34.69
CA PHE A 963 -27.85 -57.82 -35.44
C PHE A 963 -26.38 -57.84 -35.90
N THR A 964 -25.44 -58.19 -35.01
CA THR A 964 -24.02 -58.32 -35.37
C THR A 964 -23.77 -59.38 -36.45
N TYR A 965 -24.38 -60.56 -36.35
CA TYR A 965 -24.24 -61.60 -37.39
C TYR A 965 -24.83 -61.17 -38.74
N ASN A 966 -25.89 -60.35 -38.72
CA ASN A 966 -26.45 -59.78 -39.93
C ASN A 966 -25.46 -58.80 -40.59
N GLU A 967 -24.81 -57.92 -39.80
CA GLU A 967 -23.77 -57.00 -40.29
C GLU A 967 -22.50 -57.74 -40.79
N MET A 968 -22.24 -58.95 -40.29
CA MET A 968 -21.20 -59.85 -40.80
C MET A 968 -21.58 -60.58 -42.10
N GLY A 969 -22.87 -60.59 -42.47
CA GLY A 969 -23.41 -61.39 -43.57
C GLY A 969 -23.65 -62.87 -43.25
N ASP A 970 -23.59 -63.28 -41.98
CA ASP A 970 -23.92 -64.63 -41.52
C ASP A 970 -25.41 -64.73 -41.15
N TYR A 971 -26.25 -64.72 -42.19
CA TYR A 971 -27.71 -64.70 -42.05
C TYR A 971 -28.26 -65.93 -41.33
N VAL A 972 -27.59 -67.09 -41.43
CA VAL A 972 -28.00 -68.33 -40.77
C VAL A 972 -27.90 -68.17 -39.25
N LYS A 973 -26.73 -67.75 -38.75
CA LYS A 973 -26.55 -67.51 -37.31
C LYS A 973 -27.39 -66.33 -36.80
N SER A 974 -27.64 -65.33 -37.65
CA SER A 974 -28.56 -64.23 -37.32
C SER A 974 -29.98 -64.74 -37.06
N ASP A 975 -30.52 -65.58 -37.96
CA ASP A 975 -31.87 -66.13 -37.81
C ASP A 975 -31.98 -67.12 -36.64
N ASP A 976 -30.93 -67.92 -36.38
CA ASP A 976 -30.85 -68.75 -35.17
C ASP A 976 -30.94 -67.89 -33.89
N CYS A 977 -30.23 -66.76 -33.84
CA CYS A 977 -30.29 -65.84 -32.70
C CYS A 977 -31.66 -65.16 -32.58
N LYS A 978 -32.31 -64.76 -33.69
CA LYS A 978 -33.68 -64.21 -33.66
C LYS A 978 -34.70 -65.24 -33.17
N ASN A 979 -34.58 -66.49 -33.60
CA ASN A 979 -35.43 -67.58 -33.15
C ASN A 979 -35.23 -67.84 -31.65
N MET A 980 -33.99 -67.78 -31.17
CA MET A 980 -33.70 -67.86 -29.74
C MET A 980 -34.33 -66.69 -28.99
N ALA A 981 -34.20 -65.44 -29.47
CA ALA A 981 -34.84 -64.27 -28.88
C ALA A 981 -36.36 -64.44 -28.75
N MET A 982 -37.03 -64.95 -29.79
CA MET A 982 -38.48 -65.21 -29.80
C MET A 982 -38.90 -66.35 -28.84
N SER A 983 -37.99 -67.28 -28.54
CA SER A 983 -38.25 -68.38 -27.60
C SER A 983 -38.15 -67.97 -26.13
N LYS A 984 -37.54 -66.80 -25.86
CA LYS A 984 -37.40 -66.23 -24.51
C LYS A 984 -38.58 -65.29 -24.21
N LYS A 985 -39.16 -65.41 -23.01
CA LYS A 985 -40.37 -64.69 -22.60
C LYS A 985 -40.06 -63.41 -21.86
#